data_AF-A0A0C9T4Y2-F1
#
_entry.id   AF-A0A0C9T4Y2-F1
#
_cell.length_a   1.000
_cell.length_b   1.000
_cell.length_c   1.000
_cell.angle_alpha   90.00
_cell.angle_beta   90.00
_cell.angle_gamma   90.00
#
_symmetry.space_group_name_H-M   'P 1'
#
loop_
_entity.id
_entity.type
_entity.pdbx_description
1 polymer ?
#
loop_
_entity_poly.entity_id
_entity_poly.type
_entity_poly.pdbx_seq_one_letter_code
_entity_poly.pdbx_strand_id
1 'polypeptide(L)'
;MSMNTPPSPVCHSFVDLDEGNNPILNKLLTVPACFSSNIPSHSLSVSEFLNLPLAVALDTSTLVAISFSKMLPPTMLPHGFVSHPVPPYTAVSSLLDLACGMWQSGHRSIIHQSFHDHPLPLWVLPYLASMSHALEHQQDWRASHSWVLHRLRVSPESSVESKIISDVRDVLECLPWDIPLEGVGAETDLRTSGLRPLLASSQIGGRLLDTMVAAVINEMQAANSVEFDAICVEPLCLSDTLQSSNQRWRNYQTDRAFTRLRAIGSALHDGSLRRVLFPINIRNVHWAVIEVDTTHHTISYADSLDWSWPSQDIDAVQRWLGLHGFAPFNKATTLECGKQLDQFSCGVAAINTIRHSVFRDPIFSDGQSFCLRMKEFLNIVDSHLELSNPSSTLAAYHDQSDIDPLDNLTGSFDSDITKLELPSYSYRMVQSSSPPTQSPISCTKKPHLNLRAPEAEHLRLTWTPSPLEHEEQDRSRNQQQFNHFERAHRKRENAAERKQKQRAREKVAKAAEAAKAKPTVDSVLRHGTPPPPTISIAEGHKCKREDPTDAVRVNWQSPLLWPTIIAVAARVGYGMSPVEIEWGLKQVDPIRFSGICAQVIGTWIDRSGAKPTWKSNVVARAERGSIPSTHLLHLLASSLNIPTW
;
A
#
# COMPACT_ATOMS: atom_id res chain seq x y z
N MET A 1 16.18 8.15 -7.77
CA MET A 1 15.08 8.49 -6.84
C MET A 1 13.89 7.67 -7.28
N SER A 2 13.80 6.45 -6.75
CA SER A 2 12.54 5.73 -6.76
C SER A 2 11.52 6.67 -6.12
N MET A 3 10.37 6.92 -6.74
CA MET A 3 9.25 7.42 -5.96
C MET A 3 8.89 6.26 -5.04
N ASN A 4 9.29 6.37 -3.77
CA ASN A 4 8.74 5.55 -2.73
C ASN A 4 7.25 5.85 -2.75
N THR A 5 6.41 4.91 -3.17
CA THR A 5 5.04 4.89 -2.67
C THR A 5 5.20 4.72 -1.15
N PRO A 6 4.88 5.74 -0.33
CA PRO A 6 4.80 5.51 1.09
C PRO A 6 3.83 4.34 1.30
N PRO A 7 4.08 3.42 2.26
CA PRO A 7 3.04 2.48 2.65
C PRO A 7 1.80 3.33 2.94
N SER A 8 0.66 3.02 2.29
CA SER A 8 -0.60 3.67 2.62
C SER A 8 -0.68 3.71 4.14
N PRO A 9 -0.80 4.90 4.77
CA PRO A 9 -0.99 4.95 6.20
C PRO A 9 -2.22 4.07 6.45
N VAL A 10 -2.03 2.97 7.18
CA VAL A 10 -3.15 2.37 7.88
C VAL A 10 -3.65 3.53 8.70
N CYS A 11 -4.80 4.08 8.30
CA CYS A 11 -5.43 5.15 9.03
C CYS A 11 -5.74 4.52 10.38
N HIS A 12 -4.84 4.73 11.33
CA HIS A 12 -5.13 4.50 12.72
C HIS A 12 -6.30 5.45 12.98
N SER A 13 -7.54 4.93 12.93
CA SER A 13 -8.51 5.37 13.91
C SER A 13 -7.73 5.38 15.21
N PHE A 14 -7.46 6.59 15.74
CA PHE A 14 -6.59 6.86 16.88
C PHE A 14 -6.49 5.60 17.72
N VAL A 15 -5.33 4.94 17.68
CA VAL A 15 -5.08 3.61 18.27
C VAL A 15 -6.01 3.45 19.47
N ASP A 16 -6.98 2.55 19.38
CA ASP A 16 -7.70 2.09 20.57
C ASP A 16 -6.61 1.49 21.47
N LEU A 17 -6.09 2.32 22.39
CA LEU A 17 -5.04 2.00 23.37
C LEU A 17 -5.67 1.08 24.42
N ASP A 18 -6.25 -0.04 24.00
CA ASP A 18 -7.27 -0.73 24.78
C ASP A 18 -6.69 -1.66 25.86
N GLU A 19 -5.37 -1.86 25.91
CA GLU A 19 -4.74 -2.69 26.95
C GLU A 19 -3.87 -1.92 27.94
N GLY A 20 -3.85 -0.58 27.88
CA GLY A 20 -3.05 0.23 28.79
C GLY A 20 -3.49 1.69 28.88
N ASN A 21 -4.79 1.93 28.70
CA ASN A 21 -5.36 3.26 28.52
C ASN A 21 -5.11 4.13 29.77
N ASN A 22 -4.05 4.94 29.75
CA ASN A 22 -3.74 5.85 30.86
C ASN A 22 -4.57 7.12 30.68
N PRO A 23 -5.63 7.34 31.48
CA PRO A 23 -6.56 8.46 31.25
C PRO A 23 -5.87 9.82 31.39
N ILE A 24 -4.79 9.90 32.16
CA ILE A 24 -3.99 11.12 32.32
C ILE A 24 -3.24 11.43 31.03
N LEU A 25 -2.61 10.42 30.41
CA LEU A 25 -1.89 10.63 29.16
C LEU A 25 -2.85 11.01 28.02
N ASN A 26 -4.02 10.38 27.92
CA ASN A 26 -5.02 10.73 26.91
C ASN A 26 -5.47 12.20 27.05
N LYS A 27 -5.67 12.65 28.29
CA LYS A 27 -5.97 14.06 28.56
C LYS A 27 -4.82 14.98 28.17
N LEU A 28 -3.56 14.58 28.39
CA LEU A 28 -2.37 15.34 27.99
C LEU A 28 -2.13 15.36 26.47
N LEU A 29 -2.64 14.36 25.74
CA LEU A 29 -2.58 14.27 24.29
C LEU A 29 -3.83 14.85 23.61
N THR A 30 -4.85 15.26 24.36
CA THR A 30 -6.05 15.87 23.77
C THR A 30 -5.73 17.27 23.26
N VAL A 31 -5.91 17.49 21.95
CA VAL A 31 -5.72 18.81 21.33
C VAL A 31 -6.79 19.78 21.84
N PRO A 32 -6.41 20.97 22.37
CA PRO A 32 -7.38 21.94 22.82
C PRO A 32 -8.27 22.45 21.68
N ALA A 33 -9.55 22.69 21.95
CA ALA A 33 -10.55 23.05 20.93
C ALA A 33 -10.16 24.26 20.06
N CYS A 34 -9.47 25.26 20.62
CA CYS A 34 -8.98 26.44 19.89
C CYS A 34 -7.88 26.12 18.86
N PHE A 35 -7.20 24.98 18.99
CA PHE A 35 -6.24 24.49 18.00
C PHE A 35 -6.87 23.44 17.07
N SER A 36 -7.85 22.68 17.55
CA SER A 36 -8.60 21.72 16.74
C SER A 36 -9.32 22.38 15.58
N SER A 37 -9.81 23.62 15.73
CA SER A 37 -10.43 24.38 14.65
C SER A 37 -9.47 24.76 13.51
N ASN A 38 -8.16 24.68 13.74
CA ASN A 38 -7.15 24.89 12.69
C ASN A 38 -6.86 23.62 11.88
N ILE A 39 -7.32 22.45 12.35
CA ILE A 39 -7.19 21.18 11.62
C ILE A 39 -8.34 21.11 10.61
N PRO A 40 -8.07 20.93 9.30
CA PRO A 40 -9.13 20.77 8.31
C PRO A 40 -10.08 19.63 8.68
N SER A 41 -11.38 19.90 8.65
CA SER A 41 -12.36 18.83 8.82
C SER A 41 -12.23 17.83 7.67
N HIS A 42 -12.22 16.54 7.99
CA HIS A 42 -12.19 15.44 7.02
C HIS A 42 -13.43 15.43 6.10
N SER A 43 -14.51 16.09 6.55
CA SER A 43 -15.78 16.22 5.82
C SER A 43 -15.79 17.33 4.76
N LEU A 44 -14.76 18.17 4.69
CA LEU A 44 -14.68 19.19 3.64
C LEU A 44 -14.61 18.51 2.27
N SER A 45 -15.22 19.10 1.25
CA SER A 45 -15.06 18.56 -0.08
C SER A 45 -13.60 18.66 -0.53
N VAL A 46 -13.18 17.82 -1.48
CA VAL A 46 -11.83 17.91 -2.06
C VAL A 46 -11.58 19.33 -2.58
N SER A 47 -12.53 19.91 -3.31
CA SER A 47 -12.42 21.29 -3.81
C SER A 47 -12.25 22.33 -2.70
N GLU A 48 -13.03 22.28 -1.62
CA GLU A 48 -12.87 23.20 -0.48
C GLU A 48 -11.52 23.01 0.20
N PHE A 49 -11.15 21.76 0.45
CA PHE A 49 -9.90 21.37 1.09
C PHE A 49 -8.67 21.85 0.32
N LEU A 50 -8.68 21.76 -1.01
CA LEU A 50 -7.58 22.22 -1.87
C LEU A 50 -7.36 23.73 -1.81
N ASN A 51 -8.42 24.50 -1.55
CA ASN A 51 -8.40 25.95 -1.44
C ASN A 51 -8.01 26.46 -0.04
N LEU A 52 -7.89 25.57 0.95
CA LEU A 52 -7.45 25.97 2.29
C LEU A 52 -5.98 26.41 2.31
N PRO A 53 -5.66 27.58 2.91
CA PRO A 53 -4.29 28.02 3.12
C PRO A 53 -3.69 27.30 4.33
N LEU A 54 -3.16 26.09 4.12
CA LEU A 54 -2.46 25.34 5.16
C LEU A 54 -0.98 25.78 5.27
N ALA A 55 -0.37 25.53 6.43
CA ALA A 55 1.04 25.80 6.66
C ALA A 55 1.95 25.00 5.71
N VAL A 56 3.21 25.41 5.52
CA VAL A 56 4.12 24.70 4.62
C VAL A 56 4.64 23.42 5.29
N ALA A 57 4.60 22.28 4.59
CA ALA A 57 5.26 21.06 5.05
C ALA A 57 6.78 21.23 5.04
N LEU A 58 7.45 20.81 6.11
CA LEU A 58 8.91 20.74 6.14
C LEU A 58 9.40 19.64 5.20
N ASP A 59 10.45 19.93 4.45
CA ASP A 59 11.14 18.89 3.68
C ASP A 59 11.77 17.88 4.66
N THR A 60 11.64 16.60 4.33
CA THR A 60 12.32 15.47 4.95
C THR A 60 13.83 15.66 5.13
N SER A 61 14.48 16.46 4.28
CA SER A 61 15.90 16.79 4.39
C SER A 61 16.20 17.69 5.61
N THR A 62 15.22 18.48 6.04
CA THR A 62 15.23 19.32 7.23
C THR A 62 14.47 18.66 8.37
N LEU A 63 14.85 17.43 8.73
CA LEU A 63 14.32 16.78 9.94
C LEU A 63 14.61 17.66 11.15
N VAL A 64 13.63 18.49 11.50
CA VAL A 64 13.64 19.29 12.71
C VAL A 64 13.72 18.34 13.88
N ALA A 65 14.75 18.52 14.71
CA ALA A 65 14.95 17.73 15.91
C ALA A 65 13.86 18.08 16.93
N ILE A 66 12.74 17.36 16.90
CA ILE A 66 11.80 17.31 18.02
C ILE A 66 12.36 16.32 19.03
N SER A 67 12.54 16.76 20.26
CA SER A 67 13.03 15.94 21.37
C SER A 67 12.08 16.03 22.56
N PHE A 68 12.03 15.00 23.40
CA PHE A 68 11.25 15.06 24.64
C PHE A 68 12.02 15.79 25.73
N SER A 69 11.30 16.53 26.58
CA SER A 69 11.88 17.27 27.70
C SER A 69 11.15 16.96 29.01
N LYS A 70 11.91 16.97 30.12
CA LYS A 70 11.38 16.87 31.48
C LYS A 70 10.83 18.20 32.01
N MET A 71 11.07 19.30 31.29
CA MET A 71 10.54 20.61 31.64
C MET A 71 9.02 20.64 31.47
N LEU A 72 8.33 21.38 32.34
CA LEU A 72 6.92 21.66 32.15
C LEU A 72 6.75 22.68 31.01
N PRO A 73 5.76 22.50 30.13
CA PRO A 73 5.45 23.48 29.10
C PRO A 73 4.89 24.77 29.72
N PRO A 74 5.10 25.95 29.12
CA PRO A 74 4.44 27.18 29.54
C PRO A 74 2.93 27.08 29.25
N THR A 75 2.14 27.87 29.98
CA THR A 75 0.68 27.92 29.80
C THR A 75 0.27 28.46 28.43
N MET A 76 1.12 29.27 27.80
CA MET A 76 0.87 29.85 26.47
C MET A 76 1.90 29.35 25.46
N LEU A 77 1.44 29.01 24.26
CA LEU A 77 2.34 28.66 23.16
C LEU A 77 3.05 29.90 22.60
N PRO A 78 4.23 29.72 21.98
CA PRO A 78 4.90 30.78 21.25
C PRO A 78 3.99 31.41 20.18
N HIS A 79 4.10 32.73 20.02
CA HIS A 79 3.38 33.45 18.98
C HIS A 79 3.73 32.89 17.59
N GLY A 80 2.72 32.67 16.75
CA GLY A 80 2.91 32.14 15.40
C GLY A 80 3.13 30.62 15.32
N PHE A 81 2.91 29.88 16.42
CA PHE A 81 3.00 28.41 16.43
C PHE A 81 2.20 27.74 15.30
N VAL A 82 0.97 28.18 15.06
CA VAL A 82 0.08 27.61 14.01
C VAL A 82 0.61 27.87 12.59
N SER A 83 1.38 28.93 12.40
CA SER A 83 1.98 29.28 11.11
C SER A 83 3.33 28.62 10.88
N HIS A 84 3.84 27.85 11.85
CA HIS A 84 5.14 27.21 11.70
C HIS A 84 5.08 26.04 10.71
N PRO A 85 6.19 25.78 10.00
CA PRO A 85 6.30 24.61 9.16
C PRO A 85 6.06 23.31 9.94
N VAL A 86 5.33 22.39 9.33
CA VAL A 86 4.87 21.16 9.97
C VAL A 86 5.79 20.00 9.55
N PRO A 87 6.32 19.19 10.48
CA PRO A 87 7.17 18.05 10.12
C PRO A 87 6.40 16.99 9.29
N PRO A 88 7.09 16.10 8.56
CA PRO A 88 6.44 14.99 7.86
C PRO A 88 5.63 14.08 8.79
N TYR A 89 4.51 13.54 8.32
CA TYR A 89 3.58 12.73 9.13
C TYR A 89 4.27 11.53 9.76
N THR A 90 5.10 10.83 8.99
CA THR A 90 5.85 9.66 9.46
C THR A 90 6.77 9.97 10.65
N ALA A 91 7.39 11.16 10.68
CA ALA A 91 8.24 11.59 11.78
C ALA A 91 7.41 11.88 13.04
N VAL A 92 6.30 12.61 12.89
CA VAL A 92 5.42 12.95 14.01
C VAL A 92 4.71 11.72 14.57
N SER A 93 4.25 10.81 13.72
CA SER A 93 3.64 9.54 14.13
C SER A 93 4.61 8.71 14.95
N SER A 94 5.88 8.62 14.53
CA SER A 94 6.92 7.90 15.29
C SER A 94 7.15 8.52 16.68
N LEU A 95 7.08 9.85 16.79
CA LEU A 95 7.17 10.53 18.08
C LEU A 95 5.93 10.29 18.95
N LEU A 96 4.74 10.25 18.34
CA LEU A 96 3.50 9.95 19.03
C LEU A 96 3.52 8.53 19.63
N ASP A 97 4.02 7.55 18.88
CA ASP A 97 4.19 6.17 19.35
C ASP A 97 5.14 6.08 20.56
N LEU A 98 6.17 6.94 20.61
CA LEU A 98 7.12 7.02 21.72
C LEU A 98 6.58 7.79 22.93
N ALA A 99 5.53 8.61 22.76
CA ALA A 99 5.08 9.56 23.77
C ALA A 99 4.70 8.89 25.09
N CYS A 100 4.08 7.71 25.04
CA CYS A 100 3.70 6.96 26.24
C CYS A 100 4.92 6.55 27.09
N GLY A 101 5.91 5.89 26.49
CA GLY A 101 7.13 5.48 27.18
C GLY A 101 7.96 6.67 27.68
N MET A 102 8.00 7.76 26.91
CA MET A 102 8.71 8.98 27.30
C MET A 102 8.03 9.69 28.47
N TRP A 103 6.70 9.73 28.49
CA TRP A 103 5.93 10.28 29.60
C TRP A 103 6.14 9.49 30.91
N GLN A 104 6.12 8.15 30.82
CA GLN A 104 6.45 7.27 31.96
C GLN A 104 7.88 7.51 32.48
N SER A 105 8.80 7.85 31.58
CA SER A 105 10.19 8.20 31.90
C SER A 105 10.38 9.61 32.48
N GLY A 106 9.29 10.31 32.81
CA GLY A 106 9.31 11.62 33.44
C GLY A 106 9.32 12.81 32.48
N HIS A 107 9.20 12.59 31.16
CA HIS A 107 9.07 13.69 30.21
C HIS A 107 7.66 14.30 30.28
N ARG A 108 7.57 15.62 30.13
CA ARG A 108 6.34 16.40 30.32
C ARG A 108 6.04 17.33 29.14
N SER A 109 6.99 17.49 28.22
CA SER A 109 6.91 18.36 27.05
C SER A 109 7.77 17.81 25.91
N ILE A 110 7.70 18.47 24.76
CA ILE A 110 8.63 18.31 23.64
C ILE A 110 9.34 19.64 23.38
N ILE A 111 10.57 19.61 22.88
CA ILE A 111 11.29 20.78 22.38
C ILE A 111 11.39 20.63 20.88
N HIS A 112 10.84 21.60 20.16
CA HIS A 112 10.97 21.73 18.71
C HIS A 112 12.14 22.68 18.41
N GLN A 113 12.93 22.40 17.37
CA GLN A 113 14.13 23.19 17.05
C GLN A 113 13.82 24.68 16.83
N SER A 114 12.71 25.02 16.18
CA SER A 114 12.30 26.42 16.01
C SER A 114 11.91 27.12 17.34
N PHE A 115 11.76 26.36 18.42
CA PHE A 115 11.28 26.80 19.72
C PHE A 115 12.18 26.27 20.86
N HIS A 116 13.50 26.34 20.67
CA HIS A 116 14.48 25.77 21.60
C HIS A 116 14.26 26.14 23.08
N ASP A 117 13.84 27.37 23.36
CA ASP A 117 13.64 27.90 24.71
C ASP A 117 12.21 27.73 25.24
N HIS A 118 11.33 27.12 24.46
CA HIS A 118 9.90 27.01 24.77
C HIS A 118 9.43 25.56 24.68
N PRO A 119 9.51 24.78 25.78
CA PRO A 119 8.99 23.41 25.80
C PRO A 119 7.50 23.42 25.44
N LEU A 120 7.12 22.67 24.42
CA LEU A 120 5.75 22.56 23.93
C LEU A 120 5.01 21.43 24.67
N PRO A 121 3.71 21.60 24.98
CA PRO A 121 2.93 20.57 25.64
C PRO A 121 2.76 19.32 24.76
N LEU A 122 2.58 18.15 25.38
CA LEU A 122 2.53 16.86 24.65
C LEU A 122 1.39 16.77 23.63
N TRP A 123 0.26 17.47 23.83
CA TRP A 123 -0.84 17.53 22.85
C TRP A 123 -0.41 18.13 21.50
N VAL A 124 0.71 18.84 21.44
CA VAL A 124 1.25 19.34 20.16
C VAL A 124 1.61 18.19 19.21
N LEU A 125 1.99 17.02 19.71
CA LEU A 125 2.28 15.86 18.85
C LEU A 125 1.06 15.43 18.01
N PRO A 126 -0.12 15.11 18.59
CA PRO A 126 -1.29 14.78 17.79
C PRO A 126 -1.78 15.94 16.92
N TYR A 127 -1.67 17.20 17.37
CA TYR A 127 -1.96 18.36 16.50
C TYR A 127 -1.07 18.38 15.25
N LEU A 128 0.24 18.25 15.44
CA LEU A 128 1.19 18.18 14.32
C LEU A 128 0.90 16.97 13.44
N ALA A 129 0.60 15.80 14.01
CA ALA A 129 0.30 14.60 13.24
C ALA A 129 -0.93 14.79 12.33
N SER A 130 -2.03 15.33 12.87
CA SER A 130 -3.23 15.64 12.09
C SER A 130 -2.96 16.68 11.00
N MET A 131 -2.16 17.70 11.30
CA MET A 131 -1.81 18.72 10.31
C MET A 131 -0.89 18.19 9.22
N SER A 132 0.14 17.41 9.57
CA SER A 132 1.02 16.74 8.59
C SER A 132 0.22 15.84 7.67
N HIS A 133 -0.72 15.07 8.23
CA HIS A 133 -1.61 14.20 7.47
C HIS A 133 -2.44 15.02 6.47
N ALA A 134 -3.07 16.10 6.93
CA ALA A 134 -3.81 17.01 6.04
C ALA A 134 -2.91 17.61 4.95
N LEU A 135 -1.68 18.03 5.27
CA LEU A 135 -0.76 18.61 4.29
C LEU A 135 -0.33 17.62 3.20
N GLU A 136 0.06 16.41 3.59
CA GLU A 136 0.43 15.35 2.65
C GLU A 136 -0.77 15.02 1.75
N HIS A 137 -1.97 14.90 2.33
CA HIS A 137 -3.18 14.64 1.57
C HIS A 137 -3.58 15.78 0.63
N GLN A 138 -3.41 17.04 1.05
CA GLN A 138 -3.67 18.21 0.22
C GLN A 138 -2.72 18.24 -0.97
N GLN A 139 -1.43 17.94 -0.76
CA GLN A 139 -0.44 17.87 -1.83
C GLN A 139 -0.80 16.80 -2.87
N ASP A 140 -1.13 15.60 -2.43
CA ASP A 140 -1.50 14.49 -3.32
C ASP A 140 -2.81 14.79 -4.06
N TRP A 141 -3.83 15.34 -3.39
CA TRP A 141 -5.08 15.75 -4.06
C TRP A 141 -4.82 16.87 -5.08
N ARG A 142 -3.89 17.80 -4.83
CA ARG A 142 -3.47 18.80 -5.83
C ARG A 142 -2.83 18.14 -7.04
N ALA A 143 -2.00 17.13 -6.83
CA ALA A 143 -1.39 16.37 -7.92
C ALA A 143 -2.45 15.63 -8.76
N SER A 144 -3.39 14.95 -8.11
CA SER A 144 -4.52 14.28 -8.78
C SER A 144 -5.41 15.26 -9.54
N HIS A 145 -5.79 16.37 -8.92
CA HIS A 145 -6.60 17.40 -9.58
C HIS A 145 -5.85 18.03 -10.77
N SER A 146 -4.55 18.31 -10.63
CA SER A 146 -3.72 18.81 -11.73
C SER A 146 -3.60 17.81 -12.88
N TRP A 147 -3.53 16.52 -12.57
CA TRP A 147 -3.53 15.44 -13.56
C TRP A 147 -4.84 15.43 -14.35
N VAL A 148 -6.00 15.51 -13.68
CA VAL A 148 -7.32 15.61 -14.33
C VAL A 148 -7.41 16.85 -15.23
N LEU A 149 -6.97 18.02 -14.74
CA LEU A 149 -6.95 19.26 -15.53
C LEU A 149 -5.98 19.20 -16.72
N HIS A 150 -4.85 18.50 -16.58
CA HIS A 150 -3.94 18.28 -17.69
C HIS A 150 -4.62 17.44 -18.78
N ARG A 151 -5.33 16.36 -18.40
CA ARG A 151 -6.13 15.56 -19.34
C ARG A 151 -7.15 16.39 -20.08
N LEU A 152 -7.82 17.33 -19.41
CA LEU A 152 -8.80 18.23 -20.05
C LEU A 152 -8.17 19.07 -21.17
N ARG A 153 -6.92 19.53 -20.99
CA ARG A 153 -6.23 20.38 -21.97
C ARG A 153 -5.77 19.63 -23.21
N VAL A 154 -5.48 18.33 -23.08
CA VAL A 154 -4.99 17.50 -24.20
C VAL A 154 -6.10 16.72 -24.89
N SER A 155 -7.26 16.57 -24.24
CA SER A 155 -8.39 15.84 -24.80
C SER A 155 -9.23 16.74 -25.72
N PRO A 156 -9.70 16.24 -26.89
CA PRO A 156 -10.62 17.00 -27.74
C PRO A 156 -11.90 17.35 -26.98
N GLU A 157 -12.39 18.59 -27.11
CA GLU A 157 -13.55 19.11 -26.36
C GLU A 157 -14.80 18.23 -26.48
N SER A 158 -15.02 17.61 -27.64
CA SER A 158 -16.18 16.75 -27.93
C SER A 158 -15.95 15.26 -27.66
N SER A 159 -14.84 14.89 -27.03
CA SER A 159 -14.53 13.48 -26.74
C SER A 159 -15.33 12.94 -25.54
N VAL A 160 -15.49 11.62 -25.50
CA VAL A 160 -16.05 10.91 -24.33
C VAL A 160 -15.21 11.18 -23.07
N GLU A 161 -13.90 11.35 -23.23
CA GLU A 161 -12.99 11.66 -22.13
C GLU A 161 -13.28 13.05 -21.52
N SER A 162 -13.55 14.07 -22.34
CA SER A 162 -13.92 15.42 -21.88
C SER A 162 -15.14 15.40 -20.95
N LYS A 163 -16.16 14.60 -21.29
CA LYS A 163 -17.34 14.41 -20.43
C LYS A 163 -16.95 13.77 -19.10
N ILE A 164 -16.21 12.66 -19.13
CA ILE A 164 -15.75 11.96 -17.91
C ILE A 164 -14.94 12.90 -17.00
N ILE A 165 -14.09 13.75 -17.59
CA ILE A 165 -13.32 14.74 -16.82
C ILE A 165 -14.24 15.78 -16.16
N SER A 166 -15.29 16.23 -16.85
CA SER A 166 -16.30 17.11 -16.25
C SER A 166 -16.97 16.43 -15.07
N ASP A 167 -17.45 15.20 -15.25
CA ASP A 167 -18.14 14.44 -14.21
C ASP A 167 -17.23 14.24 -12.97
N VAL A 168 -15.93 13.93 -13.19
CA VAL A 168 -14.95 13.82 -12.09
C VAL A 168 -14.81 15.15 -11.34
N ARG A 169 -14.74 16.28 -12.06
CA ARG A 169 -14.60 17.59 -11.42
C ARG A 169 -15.83 17.93 -10.58
N ASP A 170 -17.01 17.68 -11.09
CA ASP A 170 -18.28 17.93 -10.38
C ASP A 170 -18.34 17.10 -9.09
N VAL A 171 -17.91 15.83 -9.14
CA VAL A 171 -17.82 14.96 -7.96
C VAL A 171 -16.79 15.45 -6.94
N LEU A 172 -15.66 16.03 -7.37
CA LEU A 172 -14.67 16.58 -6.42
C LEU A 172 -15.21 17.80 -5.64
N GLU A 173 -16.28 18.46 -6.10
CA GLU A 173 -16.93 19.55 -5.38
C GLU A 173 -17.75 19.08 -4.18
N CYS A 174 -18.20 17.82 -4.16
CA CYS A 174 -19.01 17.26 -3.08
C CYS A 174 -18.33 16.11 -2.32
N LEU A 175 -17.33 15.44 -2.91
CA LEU A 175 -16.61 14.32 -2.29
C LEU A 175 -15.80 14.77 -1.08
N PRO A 176 -16.06 14.26 0.14
CA PRO A 176 -15.25 14.58 1.30
C PRO A 176 -13.80 14.07 1.14
N TRP A 177 -12.79 14.85 1.53
CA TRP A 177 -11.41 14.57 1.13
C TRP A 177 -10.76 13.37 1.83
N ASP A 178 -11.22 13.01 3.03
CA ASP A 178 -10.69 11.87 3.79
C ASP A 178 -11.66 11.30 4.83
N ILE A 179 -12.75 10.68 4.38
CA ILE A 179 -13.65 9.89 5.24
C ILE A 179 -13.62 8.41 4.83
N PRO A 180 -14.00 7.47 5.72
CA PRO A 180 -14.23 6.08 5.31
C PRO A 180 -15.23 6.00 4.16
N LEU A 181 -14.97 5.13 3.19
CA LEU A 181 -15.93 4.87 2.12
C LEU A 181 -17.16 4.16 2.66
N GLU A 182 -18.31 4.57 2.13
CA GLU A 182 -19.59 3.89 2.32
C GLU A 182 -19.95 3.18 1.01
N GLY A 183 -20.74 2.10 1.09
CA GLY A 183 -21.14 1.34 -0.10
C GLY A 183 -20.06 0.41 -0.63
N VAL A 184 -19.77 0.51 -1.93
CA VAL A 184 -18.72 -0.27 -2.58
C VAL A 184 -17.38 0.00 -1.88
N GLY A 185 -16.81 -1.04 -1.28
CA GLY A 185 -15.52 -0.96 -0.57
C GLY A 185 -15.61 -0.61 0.91
N ALA A 186 -16.79 -0.48 1.51
CA ALA A 186 -16.94 -0.23 2.94
C ALA A 186 -16.21 -1.28 3.81
N GLU A 187 -16.13 -2.53 3.36
CA GLU A 187 -15.41 -3.61 4.06
C GLU A 187 -13.88 -3.56 3.93
N THR A 188 -13.33 -2.67 3.08
CA THR A 188 -11.88 -2.61 2.80
C THR A 188 -11.11 -1.63 3.72
N ASP A 189 -11.83 -0.94 4.62
CA ASP A 189 -11.34 0.19 5.41
C ASP A 189 -10.69 1.30 4.56
N LEU A 190 -11.07 1.39 3.28
CA LEU A 190 -10.55 2.40 2.37
C LEU A 190 -11.25 3.74 2.65
N ARG A 191 -10.49 4.83 2.60
CA ARG A 191 -10.99 6.19 2.73
C ARG A 191 -11.10 6.84 1.35
N THR A 192 -11.87 7.91 1.22
CA THR A 192 -11.99 8.68 -0.03
C THR A 192 -10.62 9.15 -0.56
N SER A 193 -9.69 9.50 0.33
CA SER A 193 -8.30 9.78 -0.02
C SER A 193 -7.56 8.59 -0.65
N GLY A 194 -7.96 7.37 -0.35
CA GLY A 194 -7.44 6.15 -0.96
C GLY A 194 -7.77 5.99 -2.44
N LEU A 195 -8.71 6.80 -2.99
CA LEU A 195 -9.12 6.76 -4.39
C LEU A 195 -8.22 7.58 -5.33
N ARG A 196 -7.38 8.47 -4.79
CA ARG A 196 -6.43 9.32 -5.55
C ARG A 196 -5.61 8.56 -6.60
N PRO A 197 -5.15 7.30 -6.38
CA PRO A 197 -4.42 6.57 -7.41
C PRO A 197 -5.21 6.37 -8.71
N LEU A 198 -6.54 6.39 -8.70
CA LEU A 198 -7.33 6.37 -9.94
C LEU A 198 -7.22 7.70 -10.71
N LEU A 199 -6.92 8.80 -10.04
CA LEU A 199 -6.77 10.12 -10.65
C LEU A 199 -5.30 10.54 -10.80
N ALA A 200 -4.40 9.59 -11.04
CA ALA A 200 -2.97 9.83 -11.19
C ALA A 200 -2.29 8.75 -12.03
N SER A 201 -1.11 9.02 -12.58
CA SER A 201 -0.25 8.00 -13.25
C SER A 201 0.51 7.13 -12.23
N SER A 202 -0.21 6.50 -11.29
CA SER A 202 0.35 5.77 -10.14
C SER A 202 -0.14 4.32 -10.07
N GLN A 203 0.57 3.45 -9.34
CA GLN A 203 0.11 2.06 -9.19
C GLN A 203 -1.11 1.98 -8.26
N ILE A 204 -2.05 1.09 -8.59
CA ILE A 204 -3.21 0.78 -7.74
C ILE A 204 -2.76 -0.18 -6.62
N GLY A 205 -3.07 0.16 -5.38
CA GLY A 205 -2.83 -0.71 -4.21
C GLY A 205 -3.90 -1.79 -4.05
N GLY A 206 -3.60 -2.83 -3.27
CA GLY A 206 -4.50 -3.98 -3.11
C GLY A 206 -5.89 -3.64 -2.59
N ARG A 207 -6.00 -2.77 -1.56
CA ARG A 207 -7.32 -2.37 -1.00
C ARG A 207 -8.22 -1.67 -2.03
N LEU A 208 -7.61 -0.83 -2.88
CA LEU A 208 -8.32 -0.15 -3.96
C LEU A 208 -8.74 -1.14 -5.04
N LEU A 209 -7.90 -2.13 -5.36
CA LEU A 209 -8.25 -3.21 -6.27
C LEU A 209 -9.42 -4.05 -5.74
N ASP A 210 -9.40 -4.41 -4.44
CA ASP A 210 -10.50 -5.13 -3.79
C ASP A 210 -11.80 -4.32 -3.81
N THR A 211 -11.72 -2.99 -3.65
CA THR A 211 -12.87 -2.09 -3.80
C THR A 211 -13.44 -2.14 -5.23
N MET A 212 -12.57 -2.14 -6.25
CA MET A 212 -13.00 -2.27 -7.64
C MET A 212 -13.61 -3.66 -7.93
N VAL A 213 -13.08 -4.73 -7.32
CA VAL A 213 -13.69 -6.07 -7.40
C VAL A 213 -15.08 -6.08 -6.73
N ALA A 214 -15.23 -5.43 -5.57
CA ALA A 214 -16.54 -5.30 -4.93
C ALA A 214 -17.53 -4.53 -5.80
N ALA A 215 -17.08 -3.52 -6.56
CA ALA A 215 -17.92 -2.81 -7.53
C ALA A 215 -18.47 -3.77 -8.60
N VAL A 216 -17.61 -4.64 -9.15
CA VAL A 216 -18.01 -5.66 -10.13
C VAL A 216 -19.03 -6.64 -9.54
N ILE A 217 -18.82 -7.10 -8.31
CA ILE A 217 -19.75 -8.01 -7.63
C ILE A 217 -21.11 -7.36 -7.41
N ASN A 218 -21.14 -6.10 -6.96
CA ASN A 218 -22.38 -5.36 -6.75
C ASN A 218 -23.13 -5.16 -8.06
N GLU A 219 -22.44 -4.87 -9.17
CA GLU A 219 -23.06 -4.75 -10.49
C GLU A 219 -23.63 -6.09 -10.98
N MET A 220 -22.94 -7.22 -10.74
CA MET A 220 -23.48 -8.55 -11.02
C MET A 220 -24.77 -8.82 -10.24
N GLN A 221 -24.81 -8.45 -8.95
CA GLN A 221 -25.98 -8.63 -8.11
C GLN A 221 -27.14 -7.73 -8.56
N ALA A 222 -26.87 -6.47 -8.90
CA ALA A 222 -27.87 -5.51 -9.35
C ALA A 222 -28.51 -5.91 -10.68
N ALA A 223 -27.74 -6.55 -11.59
CA ALA A 223 -28.25 -7.03 -12.85
C ALA A 223 -29.21 -8.23 -12.73
N ASN A 224 -29.19 -8.95 -11.59
CA ASN A 224 -30.09 -10.08 -11.28
C ASN A 224 -30.23 -11.10 -12.42
N SER A 225 -29.11 -11.44 -13.08
CA SER A 225 -29.07 -12.39 -14.19
C SER A 225 -28.68 -13.79 -13.71
N VAL A 226 -29.47 -14.79 -14.08
CA VAL A 226 -29.20 -16.22 -13.78
C VAL A 226 -27.85 -16.68 -14.35
N GLU A 227 -27.33 -16.01 -15.39
CA GLU A 227 -26.00 -16.31 -15.92
C GLU A 227 -24.89 -16.00 -14.89
N PHE A 228 -25.07 -14.97 -14.07
CA PHE A 228 -24.10 -14.54 -13.07
C PHE A 228 -24.07 -15.46 -11.85
N ASP A 229 -25.15 -16.21 -11.56
CA ASP A 229 -25.17 -17.18 -10.46
C ASP A 229 -24.11 -18.28 -10.62
N ALA A 230 -23.73 -18.58 -11.87
CA ALA A 230 -22.69 -19.56 -12.18
C ALA A 230 -21.26 -18.98 -12.23
N ILE A 231 -21.09 -17.68 -11.94
CA ILE A 231 -19.81 -16.96 -11.98
C ILE A 231 -19.52 -16.36 -10.61
N CYS A 232 -18.30 -16.59 -10.11
CA CYS A 232 -17.84 -16.02 -8.86
C CYS A 232 -16.63 -15.14 -9.13
N VAL A 233 -16.73 -13.87 -8.74
CA VAL A 233 -15.59 -12.96 -8.72
C VAL A 233 -15.14 -12.82 -7.28
N GLU A 234 -13.85 -13.00 -7.01
CA GLU A 234 -13.29 -12.96 -5.66
C GLU A 234 -12.20 -11.89 -5.53
N PRO A 235 -12.06 -11.25 -4.35
CA PRO A 235 -11.01 -10.29 -4.07
C PRO A 235 -9.65 -10.99 -3.84
N LEU A 236 -8.60 -10.19 -3.57
CA LEU A 236 -7.22 -10.67 -3.37
C LEU A 236 -7.06 -11.67 -2.22
N CYS A 237 -7.96 -11.66 -1.24
CA CYS A 237 -7.89 -12.59 -0.12
C CYS A 237 -7.93 -14.07 -0.57
N LEU A 238 -8.53 -14.37 -1.73
CA LEU A 238 -8.51 -15.71 -2.31
C LEU A 238 -7.10 -16.10 -2.75
N SER A 239 -6.40 -15.23 -3.49
CA SER A 239 -5.04 -15.48 -3.96
C SER A 239 -4.03 -15.51 -2.80
N ASP A 240 -4.17 -14.64 -1.82
CA ASP A 240 -3.38 -14.67 -0.58
C ASP A 240 -3.58 -16.00 0.19
N THR A 241 -4.82 -16.48 0.25
CA THR A 241 -5.14 -17.77 0.87
C THR A 241 -4.50 -18.93 0.11
N LEU A 242 -4.52 -18.90 -1.22
CA LEU A 242 -3.86 -19.90 -2.08
C LEU A 242 -2.34 -19.95 -1.84
N GLN A 243 -1.71 -18.79 -1.62
CA GLN A 243 -0.27 -18.67 -1.33
C GLN A 243 0.11 -19.05 0.12
N SER A 244 -0.83 -19.52 0.94
CA SER A 244 -0.56 -19.97 2.32
C SER A 244 0.51 -21.05 2.40
N SER A 245 1.19 -21.13 3.54
CA SER A 245 2.28 -22.08 3.76
C SER A 245 1.83 -23.55 3.63
N ASN A 246 2.75 -24.43 3.22
CA ASN A 246 2.48 -25.87 3.11
C ASN A 246 1.98 -26.49 4.43
N GLN A 247 2.37 -25.94 5.59
CA GLN A 247 1.89 -26.41 6.88
C GLN A 247 0.39 -26.13 7.06
N ARG A 248 -0.09 -24.95 6.65
CA ARG A 248 -1.53 -24.65 6.64
C ARG A 248 -2.27 -25.55 5.68
N TRP A 249 -1.73 -25.76 4.47
CA TRP A 249 -2.32 -26.67 3.48
C TRP A 249 -2.50 -28.11 3.98
N ARG A 250 -1.63 -28.62 4.86
CA ARG A 250 -1.83 -29.93 5.50
C ARG A 250 -3.09 -29.98 6.38
N ASN A 251 -3.50 -28.83 6.90
CA ASN A 251 -4.71 -28.64 7.69
C ASN A 251 -5.85 -28.05 6.84
N TYR A 252 -5.83 -28.24 5.52
CA TYR A 252 -6.82 -27.65 4.61
C TYR A 252 -8.27 -27.88 5.04
N GLN A 253 -8.59 -29.03 5.64
CA GLN A 253 -9.94 -29.36 6.07
C GLN A 253 -10.40 -28.62 7.34
N THR A 254 -9.47 -28.22 8.22
CA THR A 254 -9.79 -27.71 9.56
C THR A 254 -9.35 -26.27 9.80
N ASP A 255 -8.40 -25.75 9.03
CA ASP A 255 -7.95 -24.36 9.15
C ASP A 255 -9.05 -23.41 8.64
N ARG A 256 -9.43 -22.44 9.49
CA ARG A 256 -10.52 -21.50 9.23
C ARG A 256 -10.26 -20.57 8.04
N ALA A 257 -9.01 -20.27 7.71
CA ALA A 257 -8.75 -19.40 6.56
C ALA A 257 -9.11 -20.04 5.22
N PHE A 258 -9.13 -21.37 5.13
CA PHE A 258 -9.57 -22.07 3.91
C PHE A 258 -11.09 -22.24 3.82
N THR A 259 -11.88 -21.67 4.74
CA THR A 259 -13.35 -21.85 4.72
C THR A 259 -13.98 -21.37 3.42
N ARG A 260 -13.63 -20.16 2.96
CA ARG A 260 -14.12 -19.62 1.69
C ARG A 260 -13.63 -20.47 0.51
N LEU A 261 -12.35 -20.83 0.49
CA LEU A 261 -11.74 -21.64 -0.57
C LEU A 261 -12.35 -23.06 -0.65
N ARG A 262 -12.75 -23.66 0.48
CA ARG A 262 -13.51 -24.92 0.52
C ARG A 262 -14.90 -24.75 -0.07
N ALA A 263 -15.63 -23.72 0.35
CA ALA A 263 -16.98 -23.45 -0.15
C ALA A 263 -17.00 -23.26 -1.68
N ILE A 264 -16.09 -22.45 -2.22
CA ILE A 264 -15.97 -22.25 -3.68
C ILE A 264 -15.60 -23.56 -4.38
N GLY A 265 -14.64 -24.32 -3.86
CA GLY A 265 -14.23 -25.57 -4.48
C GLY A 265 -15.33 -26.64 -4.49
N SER A 266 -16.16 -26.69 -3.43
CA SER A 266 -17.34 -27.56 -3.39
C SER A 266 -18.42 -27.11 -4.37
N ALA A 267 -18.67 -25.80 -4.48
CA ALA A 267 -19.60 -25.24 -5.46
C ALA A 267 -19.14 -25.48 -6.91
N LEU A 268 -17.83 -25.47 -7.17
CA LEU A 268 -17.28 -25.89 -8.47
C LEU A 268 -17.54 -27.37 -8.72
N HIS A 269 -17.34 -28.22 -7.70
CA HIS A 269 -17.48 -29.67 -7.81
C HIS A 269 -18.93 -30.11 -8.04
N ASP A 270 -19.89 -29.50 -7.35
CA ASP A 270 -21.31 -29.80 -7.51
C ASP A 270 -21.95 -29.16 -8.75
N GLY A 271 -21.23 -28.26 -9.42
CA GLY A 271 -21.63 -27.60 -10.66
C GLY A 271 -22.56 -26.39 -10.46
N SER A 272 -22.82 -25.98 -9.21
CA SER A 272 -23.48 -24.71 -8.91
C SER A 272 -22.65 -23.52 -9.36
N LEU A 273 -21.32 -23.66 -9.35
CA LEU A 273 -20.37 -22.69 -9.87
C LEU A 273 -19.63 -23.24 -11.09
N ARG A 274 -19.51 -22.43 -12.14
CA ARG A 274 -18.80 -22.79 -13.37
C ARG A 274 -17.49 -22.06 -13.53
N ARG A 275 -17.45 -20.79 -13.12
CA ARG A 275 -16.30 -19.91 -13.33
C ARG A 275 -15.93 -19.20 -12.04
N VAL A 276 -14.61 -19.10 -11.78
CA VAL A 276 -14.06 -18.25 -10.71
C VAL A 276 -13.03 -17.31 -11.32
N LEU A 277 -13.17 -16.01 -11.09
CA LEU A 277 -12.23 -14.99 -11.52
C LEU A 277 -11.69 -14.24 -10.31
N PHE A 278 -10.38 -14.02 -10.26
CA PHE A 278 -9.78 -13.25 -9.18
C PHE A 278 -8.45 -12.63 -9.59
N PRO A 279 -8.13 -11.44 -9.08
CA PRO A 279 -6.82 -10.84 -9.29
C PRO A 279 -5.74 -11.58 -8.49
N ILE A 280 -4.52 -11.52 -9.02
CA ILE A 280 -3.31 -11.97 -8.32
C ILE A 280 -2.25 -10.87 -8.34
N ASN A 281 -1.45 -10.80 -7.27
CA ASN A 281 -0.28 -9.93 -7.24
C ASN A 281 0.99 -10.71 -7.59
N ILE A 282 1.58 -10.41 -8.74
CA ILE A 282 2.81 -11.06 -9.17
C ILE A 282 3.98 -10.30 -8.56
N ARG A 283 4.59 -10.94 -7.54
CA ARG A 283 5.79 -10.44 -6.85
C ARG A 283 5.60 -9.05 -6.20
N ASN A 284 4.37 -8.70 -5.82
CA ASN A 284 4.04 -7.41 -5.19
C ASN A 284 4.31 -6.18 -6.06
N VAL A 285 4.30 -6.33 -7.39
CA VAL A 285 4.61 -5.24 -8.34
C VAL A 285 3.68 -5.16 -9.54
N HIS A 286 2.86 -6.18 -9.78
CA HIS A 286 2.05 -6.29 -10.99
C HIS A 286 0.77 -7.05 -10.73
N TRP A 287 -0.33 -6.58 -11.32
CA TRP A 287 -1.65 -7.19 -11.22
C TRP A 287 -1.98 -7.96 -12.49
N ALA A 288 -2.47 -9.19 -12.31
CA ALA A 288 -2.95 -10.07 -13.37
C ALA A 288 -4.23 -10.77 -12.91
N VAL A 289 -4.89 -11.50 -13.81
CA VAL A 289 -6.14 -12.21 -13.50
C VAL A 289 -5.97 -13.70 -13.77
N ILE A 290 -6.45 -14.52 -12.84
CA ILE A 290 -6.67 -15.95 -13.05
C ILE A 290 -8.16 -16.19 -13.22
N GLU A 291 -8.50 -17.03 -14.18
CA GLU A 291 -9.82 -17.62 -14.32
C GLU A 291 -9.71 -19.15 -14.19
N VAL A 292 -10.63 -19.73 -13.42
CA VAL A 292 -10.87 -21.18 -13.37
C VAL A 292 -12.22 -21.46 -14.01
N ASP A 293 -12.24 -22.29 -15.05
CA ASP A 293 -13.46 -22.68 -15.77
C ASP A 293 -13.65 -24.21 -15.71
N THR A 294 -14.67 -24.66 -14.99
CA THR A 294 -14.99 -26.08 -14.83
C THR A 294 -15.70 -26.67 -16.04
N THR A 295 -16.31 -25.84 -16.89
CA THR A 295 -17.00 -26.29 -18.12
C THR A 295 -15.97 -26.76 -19.15
N HIS A 296 -14.88 -26.00 -19.30
CA HIS A 296 -13.79 -26.32 -20.22
C HIS A 296 -12.64 -27.10 -19.55
N HIS A 297 -12.68 -27.27 -18.22
CA HIS A 297 -11.57 -27.81 -17.42
C HIS A 297 -10.25 -27.09 -17.68
N THR A 298 -10.30 -25.75 -17.65
CA THR A 298 -9.15 -24.89 -17.94
C THR A 298 -8.89 -23.89 -16.81
N ILE A 299 -7.61 -23.61 -16.60
CA ILE A 299 -7.17 -22.39 -15.92
C ILE A 299 -6.69 -21.45 -17.02
N SER A 300 -7.19 -20.23 -17.04
CA SER A 300 -6.74 -19.16 -17.91
C SER A 300 -5.97 -18.11 -17.10
N TYR A 301 -5.00 -17.46 -17.74
CA TYR A 301 -4.20 -16.41 -17.13
C TYR A 301 -4.14 -15.22 -18.09
N ALA A 302 -4.51 -14.04 -17.58
CA ALA A 302 -4.50 -12.79 -18.32
C ALA A 302 -3.54 -11.79 -17.68
N ASP A 303 -2.68 -11.24 -18.52
CA ASP A 303 -1.65 -10.30 -18.12
C ASP A 303 -1.45 -9.25 -19.21
N SER A 304 -1.70 -7.98 -18.85
CA SER A 304 -1.58 -6.85 -19.77
C SER A 304 -0.15 -6.48 -20.14
N LEU A 305 0.87 -6.97 -19.41
CA LEU A 305 2.30 -6.88 -19.74
C LEU A 305 2.86 -8.15 -20.41
N ASP A 306 2.03 -9.15 -20.66
CA ASP A 306 2.44 -10.39 -21.33
C ASP A 306 3.53 -11.15 -20.55
N TRP A 307 3.53 -11.09 -19.20
CA TRP A 307 4.48 -11.89 -18.42
C TRP A 307 4.14 -13.37 -18.52
N SER A 308 5.16 -14.20 -18.35
CA SER A 308 4.99 -15.64 -18.26
C SER A 308 4.13 -16.04 -17.07
N TRP A 309 3.38 -17.12 -17.24
CA TRP A 309 2.54 -17.72 -16.20
C TRP A 309 3.29 -17.87 -14.86
N PRO A 310 2.72 -17.37 -13.75
CA PRO A 310 3.34 -17.51 -12.45
C PRO A 310 3.16 -18.94 -11.95
N SER A 311 4.16 -19.80 -12.19
CA SER A 311 4.04 -21.25 -11.94
C SER A 311 3.64 -21.61 -10.51
N GLN A 312 4.10 -20.86 -9.51
CA GLN A 312 3.77 -21.11 -8.10
C GLN A 312 2.29 -20.90 -7.81
N ASP A 313 1.71 -19.81 -8.31
CA ASP A 313 0.29 -19.49 -8.16
C ASP A 313 -0.58 -20.52 -8.88
N ILE A 314 -0.17 -20.92 -10.08
CA ILE A 314 -0.91 -21.92 -10.87
C ILE A 314 -0.83 -23.31 -10.23
N ASP A 315 0.32 -23.70 -9.67
CA ASP A 315 0.46 -24.94 -8.92
C ASP A 315 -0.40 -24.93 -7.64
N ALA A 316 -0.58 -23.76 -7.00
CA ALA A 316 -1.46 -23.61 -5.84
C ALA A 316 -2.94 -23.77 -6.23
N VAL A 317 -3.37 -23.18 -7.35
CA VAL A 317 -4.72 -23.38 -7.91
C VAL A 317 -4.97 -24.84 -8.26
N GLN A 318 -4.03 -25.49 -8.94
CA GLN A 318 -4.13 -26.93 -9.30
C GLN A 318 -4.23 -27.82 -8.06
N ARG A 319 -3.41 -27.54 -7.02
CA ARG A 319 -3.48 -28.25 -5.74
C ARG A 319 -4.84 -28.08 -5.08
N TRP A 320 -5.36 -26.86 -5.05
CA TRP A 320 -6.68 -26.56 -4.50
C TRP A 320 -7.77 -27.37 -5.21
N LEU A 321 -7.80 -27.32 -6.54
CA LEU A 321 -8.78 -28.05 -7.34
C LEU A 321 -8.66 -29.57 -7.12
N GLY A 322 -7.45 -30.11 -7.04
CA GLY A 322 -7.23 -31.53 -6.74
C GLY A 322 -7.79 -31.98 -5.40
N LEU A 323 -7.86 -31.10 -4.39
CA LEU A 323 -8.48 -31.41 -3.08
C LEU A 323 -10.01 -31.52 -3.16
N HIS A 324 -10.62 -31.02 -4.24
CA HIS A 324 -12.05 -31.16 -4.57
C HIS A 324 -12.31 -32.23 -5.64
N GLY A 325 -11.36 -33.15 -5.83
CA GLY A 325 -11.54 -34.31 -6.71
C GLY A 325 -11.40 -34.04 -8.20
N PHE A 326 -11.00 -32.83 -8.59
CA PHE A 326 -10.74 -32.51 -9.98
C PHE A 326 -9.44 -33.15 -10.48
N ALA A 327 -9.45 -33.61 -11.73
CA ALA A 327 -8.21 -33.88 -12.47
C ALA A 327 -7.47 -32.54 -12.72
N PRO A 328 -6.15 -32.57 -13.01
CA PRO A 328 -5.42 -31.34 -13.34
C PRO A 328 -6.07 -30.61 -14.53
N PHE A 329 -6.33 -29.31 -14.36
CA PHE A 329 -6.93 -28.48 -15.40
C PHE A 329 -5.90 -28.14 -16.47
N ASN A 330 -6.33 -27.98 -17.71
CA ASN A 330 -5.45 -27.54 -18.80
C ASN A 330 -5.15 -26.04 -18.66
N LYS A 331 -3.96 -25.60 -19.09
CA LYS A 331 -3.67 -24.17 -19.23
C LYS A 331 -4.27 -23.68 -20.54
N ALA A 332 -5.14 -22.67 -20.48
CA ALA A 332 -5.75 -22.05 -21.65
C ALA A 332 -5.24 -20.61 -21.84
N THR A 333 -5.18 -20.17 -23.10
CA THR A 333 -4.80 -18.80 -23.48
C THR A 333 -6.03 -17.91 -23.71
N THR A 334 -7.21 -18.33 -23.23
CA THR A 334 -8.51 -17.82 -23.68
C THR A 334 -9.02 -16.61 -22.91
N LEU A 335 -8.37 -16.21 -21.82
CA LEU A 335 -8.80 -15.02 -21.08
C LEU A 335 -8.27 -13.76 -21.78
N GLU A 336 -9.15 -13.14 -22.56
CA GLU A 336 -8.81 -11.95 -23.34
C GLU A 336 -8.44 -10.79 -22.43
N CYS A 337 -7.32 -10.12 -22.77
CA CYS A 337 -6.75 -9.04 -21.98
C CYS A 337 -6.11 -8.02 -22.92
N GLY A 338 -6.37 -6.75 -22.64
CA GLY A 338 -5.73 -5.65 -23.35
C GLY A 338 -4.26 -5.52 -22.98
N LYS A 339 -3.42 -5.13 -23.95
CA LYS A 339 -2.01 -4.83 -23.68
C LYS A 339 -1.87 -3.40 -23.13
N GLN A 340 -1.17 -3.27 -22.02
CA GLN A 340 -0.74 -1.96 -21.50
C GLN A 340 0.68 -1.65 -21.98
N LEU A 341 1.00 -0.36 -22.12
CA LEU A 341 2.34 0.11 -22.48
C LEU A 341 3.04 0.83 -21.32
N ASP A 342 2.32 1.14 -20.25
CA ASP A 342 2.85 1.75 -19.03
C ASP A 342 3.08 0.71 -17.91
N GLN A 343 3.54 1.18 -16.74
CA GLN A 343 3.90 0.34 -15.58
C GLN A 343 2.90 0.44 -14.41
N PHE A 344 1.79 1.13 -14.60
CA PHE A 344 0.89 1.51 -13.51
C PHE A 344 -0.58 1.18 -13.79
N SER A 345 -0.95 0.89 -15.04
CA SER A 345 -2.31 0.58 -15.47
C SER A 345 -2.69 -0.89 -15.25
N CYS A 346 -1.79 -1.72 -14.73
CA CYS A 346 -2.01 -3.15 -14.49
C CYS A 346 -3.27 -3.41 -13.65
N GLY A 347 -3.53 -2.62 -12.61
CA GLY A 347 -4.73 -2.78 -11.77
C GLY A 347 -6.02 -2.54 -12.55
N VAL A 348 -6.08 -1.48 -13.35
CA VAL A 348 -7.26 -1.12 -14.16
C VAL A 348 -7.46 -2.12 -15.29
N ALA A 349 -6.36 -2.57 -15.92
CA ALA A 349 -6.39 -3.59 -16.95
C ALA A 349 -6.90 -4.93 -16.37
N ALA A 350 -6.48 -5.31 -15.16
CA ALA A 350 -6.96 -6.50 -14.49
C ALA A 350 -8.47 -6.42 -14.20
N ILE A 351 -8.95 -5.29 -13.67
CA ILE A 351 -10.40 -5.09 -13.45
C ILE A 351 -11.18 -5.09 -14.76
N ASN A 352 -10.69 -4.40 -15.81
CA ASN A 352 -11.32 -4.44 -17.12
C ASN A 352 -11.35 -5.87 -17.70
N THR A 353 -10.31 -6.68 -17.52
CA THR A 353 -10.33 -8.09 -17.93
C THR A 353 -11.43 -8.86 -17.22
N ILE A 354 -11.62 -8.67 -15.90
CA ILE A 354 -12.72 -9.29 -15.16
C ILE A 354 -14.06 -8.81 -15.74
N ARG A 355 -14.24 -7.49 -15.91
CA ARG A 355 -15.47 -6.90 -16.46
C ARG A 355 -15.77 -7.37 -17.88
N HIS A 356 -14.78 -7.43 -18.77
CA HIS A 356 -14.94 -7.97 -20.12
C HIS A 356 -15.39 -9.44 -20.09
N SER A 357 -14.82 -10.22 -19.18
CA SER A 357 -15.11 -11.65 -19.04
C SER A 357 -16.51 -11.94 -18.48
N VAL A 358 -17.06 -11.01 -17.69
CA VAL A 358 -18.39 -11.10 -17.06
C VAL A 358 -19.46 -10.39 -17.90
N PHE A 359 -19.25 -9.12 -18.23
CA PHE A 359 -20.23 -8.22 -18.86
C PHE A 359 -20.02 -7.99 -20.36
N ARG A 360 -18.93 -8.51 -20.94
CA ARG A 360 -18.53 -8.24 -22.34
C ARG A 360 -18.23 -6.77 -22.62
N ASP A 361 -17.80 -6.03 -21.60
CA ASP A 361 -17.27 -4.67 -21.73
C ASP A 361 -16.15 -4.60 -22.78
N PRO A 362 -15.92 -3.47 -23.46
CA PRO A 362 -14.80 -3.33 -24.37
C PRO A 362 -13.45 -3.64 -23.69
N ILE A 363 -12.62 -4.43 -24.37
CA ILE A 363 -11.28 -4.81 -23.89
C ILE A 363 -10.42 -3.56 -23.74
N PHE A 364 -9.66 -3.54 -22.65
CA PHE A 364 -8.68 -2.51 -22.33
C PHE A 364 -7.79 -2.20 -23.54
N SER A 365 -7.56 -0.91 -23.75
CA SER A 365 -6.49 -0.44 -24.62
C SER A 365 -5.72 0.64 -23.91
N ASP A 366 -4.41 0.74 -24.19
CA ASP A 366 -3.54 1.72 -23.56
C ASP A 366 -4.06 3.15 -23.70
N GLY A 367 -4.62 3.50 -24.87
CA GLY A 367 -5.23 4.81 -25.13
C GLY A 367 -6.50 5.10 -24.33
N GLN A 368 -7.13 4.09 -23.72
CA GLN A 368 -8.31 4.22 -22.87
C GLN A 368 -8.00 4.09 -21.38
N SER A 369 -6.74 3.79 -21.00
CA SER A 369 -6.33 3.54 -19.62
C SER A 369 -6.81 4.66 -18.67
N PHE A 370 -6.60 5.92 -19.04
CA PHE A 370 -6.99 7.07 -18.23
C PHE A 370 -8.51 7.23 -18.11
N CYS A 371 -9.26 7.00 -19.19
CA CYS A 371 -10.71 7.02 -19.16
C CYS A 371 -11.25 5.93 -18.23
N LEU A 372 -10.69 4.72 -18.31
CA LEU A 372 -11.09 3.61 -17.44
C LEU A 372 -10.83 3.94 -15.98
N ARG A 373 -9.69 4.53 -15.64
CA ARG A 373 -9.40 4.95 -14.26
C ARG A 373 -10.42 5.94 -13.72
N MET A 374 -10.75 6.97 -14.49
CA MET A 374 -11.72 7.98 -14.08
C MET A 374 -13.13 7.39 -13.98
N LYS A 375 -13.50 6.46 -14.85
CA LYS A 375 -14.79 5.72 -14.75
C LYS A 375 -14.86 4.87 -13.48
N GLU A 376 -13.80 4.12 -13.17
CA GLU A 376 -13.74 3.33 -11.94
C GLU A 376 -13.79 4.23 -10.70
N PHE A 377 -13.16 5.42 -10.76
CA PHE A 377 -13.28 6.42 -9.71
C PHE A 377 -14.74 6.89 -9.53
N LEU A 378 -15.41 7.28 -10.62
CA LEU A 378 -16.80 7.72 -10.60
C LEU A 378 -17.72 6.61 -10.06
N ASN A 379 -17.59 5.38 -10.55
CA ASN A 379 -18.40 4.24 -10.10
C ASN A 379 -18.31 4.02 -8.57
N ILE A 380 -17.11 4.13 -7.99
CA ILE A 380 -16.92 3.97 -6.55
C ILE A 380 -17.50 5.16 -5.79
N VAL A 381 -17.29 6.38 -6.27
CA VAL A 381 -17.75 7.58 -5.59
C VAL A 381 -19.28 7.74 -5.66
N ASP A 382 -19.90 7.43 -6.79
CA ASP A 382 -21.35 7.47 -6.93
C ASP A 382 -22.02 6.54 -5.91
N SER A 383 -21.53 5.31 -5.76
CA SER A 383 -22.01 4.38 -4.73
C SER A 383 -21.84 4.92 -3.31
N HIS A 384 -20.75 5.63 -3.02
CA HIS A 384 -20.51 6.25 -1.73
C HIS A 384 -21.50 7.39 -1.46
N LEU A 385 -21.69 8.29 -2.44
CA LEU A 385 -22.56 9.47 -2.30
C LEU A 385 -24.06 9.11 -2.25
N GLU A 386 -24.47 8.04 -2.91
CA GLU A 386 -25.86 7.54 -2.85
C GLU A 386 -26.26 7.12 -1.43
N LEU A 387 -25.36 6.50 -0.68
CA LEU A 387 -25.62 6.03 0.69
C LEU A 387 -25.46 7.13 1.75
N SER A 388 -24.54 8.08 1.54
CA SER A 388 -24.34 9.20 2.47
C SER A 388 -25.49 10.23 2.47
N ASN A 389 -26.43 10.14 1.52
CA ASN A 389 -27.59 11.03 1.40
C ASN A 389 -28.92 10.33 1.78
N PRO A 390 -29.17 10.02 3.08
CA PRO A 390 -30.36 9.29 3.52
C PRO A 390 -31.68 10.04 3.22
N SER A 391 -31.61 11.37 3.04
CA SER A 391 -32.77 12.20 2.69
C SER A 391 -33.36 11.89 1.32
N SER A 392 -32.58 11.34 0.38
CA SER A 392 -33.07 11.00 -0.96
C SER A 392 -33.93 9.73 -0.93
N THR A 393 -33.59 8.75 -0.09
CA THR A 393 -34.32 7.49 0.03
C THR A 393 -35.68 7.65 0.72
N LEU A 394 -35.82 8.61 1.65
CA LEU A 394 -37.08 8.87 2.33
C LEU A 394 -38.11 9.59 1.44
N ALA A 395 -37.66 10.37 0.46
CA ALA A 395 -38.55 11.05 -0.49
C ALA A 395 -39.20 10.07 -1.48
N ALA A 396 -38.49 9.01 -1.89
CA ALA A 396 -39.02 7.99 -2.79
C ALA A 396 -40.16 7.15 -2.16
N TYR A 397 -40.23 7.04 -0.83
CA TYR A 397 -41.31 6.35 -0.13
C TYR A 397 -42.56 7.21 0.10
N HIS A 398 -42.45 8.54 0.05
CA HIS A 398 -43.57 9.45 0.27
C HIS A 398 -44.34 9.82 -1.00
N ASP A 399 -43.85 9.45 -2.19
CA ASP A 399 -44.52 9.68 -3.49
C ASP A 399 -45.33 8.47 -3.99
N GLN A 400 -45.52 7.44 -3.15
CA GLN A 400 -46.34 6.25 -3.45
C GLN A 400 -47.66 6.17 -2.66
N SER A 401 -48.08 7.22 -1.95
CA SER A 401 -49.30 7.20 -1.13
C SER A 401 -50.60 7.61 -1.84
N ASP A 402 -50.61 7.84 -3.16
CA ASP A 402 -51.84 8.10 -3.93
C ASP A 402 -52.39 6.83 -4.63
N ILE A 403 -52.51 5.73 -3.88
CA ILE A 403 -53.38 4.62 -4.26
C ILE A 403 -54.60 4.62 -3.33
N ASP A 404 -55.75 4.93 -3.94
CA ASP A 404 -57.09 4.90 -3.34
C ASP A 404 -57.35 3.61 -2.53
N PRO A 405 -57.86 3.71 -1.30
CA PRO A 405 -58.30 2.56 -0.53
C PRO A 405 -59.73 2.20 -0.95
N LEU A 406 -59.88 1.20 -1.82
CA LEU A 406 -61.14 0.49 -1.98
C LEU A 406 -61.07 -0.89 -1.32
N ASP A 407 -61.89 -1.01 -0.27
CA ASP A 407 -62.71 -2.15 0.12
C ASP A 407 -62.10 -3.51 0.50
N ASN A 408 -62.46 -3.89 1.73
CA ASN A 408 -62.84 -5.24 2.18
C ASN A 408 -61.73 -6.28 2.44
N LEU A 409 -61.41 -6.49 3.72
CA LEU A 409 -62.07 -7.54 4.51
C LEU A 409 -61.67 -7.54 6.00
N THR A 410 -62.71 -7.65 6.80
CA THR A 410 -62.83 -7.87 8.25
C THR A 410 -61.89 -8.91 8.84
N GLY A 411 -61.18 -8.53 9.91
CA GLY A 411 -60.45 -9.43 10.78
C GLY A 411 -60.13 -8.76 12.11
N SER A 412 -61.09 -8.82 13.03
CA SER A 412 -61.02 -8.35 14.42
C SER A 412 -59.82 -8.97 15.17
N PHE A 413 -58.94 -8.13 15.70
CA PHE A 413 -58.15 -8.42 16.90
C PHE A 413 -57.85 -7.11 17.65
N ASP A 414 -58.48 -6.98 18.82
CA ASP A 414 -58.18 -5.98 19.85
C ASP A 414 -56.79 -6.26 20.44
N SER A 415 -55.93 -5.24 20.53
CA SER A 415 -55.20 -4.91 21.77
C SER A 415 -54.42 -3.60 21.67
N ASP A 416 -54.89 -2.64 22.47
CA ASP A 416 -54.21 -1.53 23.14
C ASP A 416 -52.69 -1.35 22.94
N ILE A 417 -52.30 -0.24 22.31
CA ILE A 417 -51.04 0.46 22.60
C ILE A 417 -51.29 1.97 22.69
N THR A 418 -50.85 2.51 23.83
CA THR A 418 -50.95 3.89 24.31
C THR A 418 -50.28 4.93 23.42
N LYS A 419 -51.00 6.04 23.22
CA LYS A 419 -50.59 7.32 22.60
C LYS A 419 -49.35 7.95 23.26
N LEU A 420 -48.41 8.39 22.44
CA LEU A 420 -47.38 9.37 22.80
C LEU A 420 -47.37 10.45 21.70
N GLU A 421 -47.96 11.59 22.01
CA GLU A 421 -47.97 12.79 21.18
C GLU A 421 -46.61 13.49 21.26
N LEU A 422 -46.00 13.76 20.10
CA LEU A 422 -44.85 14.67 19.98
C LEU A 422 -45.27 15.91 19.17
N PRO A 423 -44.85 17.12 19.57
CA PRO A 423 -45.32 18.36 18.98
C PRO A 423 -44.64 18.67 17.63
N SER A 424 -45.46 19.06 16.67
CA SER A 424 -45.06 19.54 15.34
C SER A 424 -44.33 20.88 15.42
N TYR A 425 -43.06 20.91 15.01
CA TYR A 425 -42.31 22.14 14.77
C TYR A 425 -42.47 22.57 13.30
N SER A 426 -43.17 23.70 13.08
CA SER A 426 -43.29 24.36 11.78
C SER A 426 -42.03 25.20 11.52
N TYR A 427 -41.23 24.82 10.52
CA TYR A 427 -40.11 25.64 10.03
C TYR A 427 -40.59 26.55 8.90
N ARG A 428 -40.48 27.86 9.12
CA ARG A 428 -40.85 28.92 8.19
C ARG A 428 -39.67 29.19 7.26
N MET A 429 -39.76 28.81 5.99
CA MET A 429 -38.75 29.18 4.99
C MET A 429 -38.82 30.69 4.71
N VAL A 430 -37.67 31.36 4.85
CA VAL A 430 -37.47 32.76 4.46
C VAL A 430 -37.10 32.77 2.98
N GLN A 431 -37.95 33.38 2.16
CA GLN A 431 -37.70 33.63 0.75
C GLN A 431 -36.66 34.76 0.62
N SER A 432 -35.51 34.45 0.01
CA SER A 432 -34.48 35.41 -0.37
C SER A 432 -34.84 36.03 -1.73
N SER A 433 -35.19 37.31 -1.73
CA SER A 433 -35.43 38.13 -2.91
C SER A 433 -34.13 38.61 -3.56
N SER A 434 -33.97 38.36 -4.85
CA SER A 434 -32.90 38.88 -5.73
C SER A 434 -33.01 40.41 -5.93
N PRO A 435 -31.90 41.15 -6.09
CA PRO A 435 -31.95 42.55 -6.53
C PRO A 435 -31.82 42.68 -8.07
N PRO A 436 -32.30 43.80 -8.64
CA PRO A 436 -32.55 43.92 -10.07
C PRO A 436 -31.37 44.52 -10.86
N THR A 437 -31.36 44.12 -12.14
CA THR A 437 -30.66 44.68 -13.29
C THR A 437 -30.83 46.19 -13.45
N GLN A 438 -29.73 46.92 -13.63
CA GLN A 438 -29.70 48.21 -14.33
C GLN A 438 -28.49 48.30 -15.26
N SER A 439 -28.75 48.68 -16.51
CA SER A 439 -27.81 49.04 -17.57
C SER A 439 -27.74 50.58 -17.74
N PRO A 440 -27.12 51.13 -18.79
CA PRO A 440 -25.69 51.43 -18.93
C PRO A 440 -25.41 52.97 -18.99
N ILE A 441 -24.23 53.42 -18.57
CA ILE A 441 -23.79 54.81 -18.81
C ILE A 441 -22.34 54.85 -19.34
N SER A 442 -22.23 55.36 -20.56
CA SER A 442 -21.03 55.88 -21.21
C SER A 442 -20.60 57.20 -20.58
N CYS A 443 -19.31 57.39 -20.25
CA CYS A 443 -18.64 58.68 -20.46
C CYS A 443 -17.11 58.59 -20.32
N THR A 444 -16.47 59.33 -21.22
CA THR A 444 -15.05 59.58 -21.46
C THR A 444 -14.24 60.10 -20.27
N LYS A 445 -12.96 59.69 -20.15
CA LYS A 445 -11.75 60.56 -20.20
C LYS A 445 -10.50 59.79 -19.76
N LYS A 446 -9.47 59.78 -20.62
CA LYS A 446 -8.10 59.35 -20.30
C LYS A 446 -7.33 60.50 -19.61
N PRO A 447 -6.54 60.23 -18.57
CA PRO A 447 -5.36 61.02 -18.27
C PRO A 447 -4.09 60.25 -18.64
N HIS A 448 -3.22 60.93 -19.38
CA HIS A 448 -1.83 60.57 -19.61
C HIS A 448 -1.07 60.52 -18.29
N LEU A 449 -0.46 59.37 -17.98
CA LEU A 449 0.56 59.25 -16.94
C LEU A 449 1.86 58.74 -17.57
N ASN A 450 2.86 59.63 -17.57
CA ASN A 450 4.25 59.35 -17.88
C ASN A 450 4.81 58.35 -16.86
N LEU A 451 5.24 57.18 -17.31
CA LEU A 451 6.05 56.25 -16.54
C LEU A 451 7.45 56.17 -17.15
N ARG A 452 8.37 56.72 -16.37
CA ARG A 452 9.82 56.76 -16.52
C ARG A 452 10.36 55.35 -16.26
N ALA A 453 11.15 54.82 -17.17
CA ALA A 453 11.83 53.52 -17.02
C ALA A 453 12.86 53.56 -15.87
N PRO A 454 12.92 52.53 -15.02
CA PRO A 454 14.12 52.17 -14.30
C PRO A 454 14.79 50.93 -14.92
N GLU A 455 16.08 50.87 -14.64
CA GLU A 455 17.12 50.06 -15.23
C GLU A 455 16.94 48.55 -15.06
N ALA A 456 17.57 47.81 -15.98
CA ALA A 456 17.61 46.37 -16.05
C ALA A 456 18.36 45.76 -14.86
N GLU A 457 17.62 45.17 -13.93
CA GLU A 457 18.15 44.17 -13.01
C GLU A 457 18.05 42.78 -13.66
N HIS A 458 19.17 42.08 -13.71
CA HIS A 458 19.31 40.72 -14.22
C HIS A 458 18.42 39.74 -13.42
N LEU A 459 17.19 39.54 -13.89
CA LEU A 459 16.35 38.39 -13.55
C LEU A 459 17.04 37.12 -14.06
N ARG A 460 17.77 36.43 -13.17
CA ARG A 460 17.97 34.98 -13.30
C ARG A 460 16.59 34.33 -13.19
N LEU A 461 15.92 34.20 -14.33
CA LEU A 461 14.80 33.29 -14.49
C LEU A 461 15.27 31.90 -14.05
N THR A 462 14.88 31.51 -12.84
CA THR A 462 15.01 30.14 -12.37
C THR A 462 14.16 29.29 -13.31
N TRP A 463 14.82 28.59 -14.22
CA TRP A 463 14.18 27.63 -15.10
C TRP A 463 13.58 26.53 -14.25
N THR A 464 12.26 26.55 -14.08
CA THR A 464 11.48 25.44 -13.54
C THR A 464 11.07 24.56 -14.72
N PRO A 465 11.44 23.26 -14.73
CA PRO A 465 11.04 22.34 -15.79
C PRO A 465 9.51 22.36 -15.98
N SER A 466 9.07 22.24 -17.22
CA SER A 466 7.65 22.11 -17.55
C SER A 466 7.07 20.82 -16.96
N PRO A 467 5.79 20.77 -16.54
CA PRO A 467 5.14 19.53 -16.10
C PRO A 467 5.28 18.35 -17.08
N LEU A 468 5.34 18.62 -18.39
CA LEU A 468 5.60 17.61 -19.42
C LEU A 468 7.01 17.04 -19.35
N GLU A 469 8.01 17.86 -19.08
CA GLU A 469 9.40 17.42 -18.92
C GLU A 469 9.57 16.57 -17.66
N HIS A 470 8.84 16.90 -16.60
CA HIS A 470 8.78 16.09 -15.39
C HIS A 470 8.17 14.71 -15.67
N GLU A 471 7.06 14.64 -16.41
CA GLU A 471 6.43 13.36 -16.75
C GLU A 471 7.32 12.51 -17.66
N GLU A 472 7.97 13.11 -18.66
CA GLU A 472 8.91 12.40 -19.54
C GLU A 472 10.14 11.90 -18.77
N GLN A 473 10.64 12.71 -17.83
CA GLN A 473 11.75 12.32 -16.96
C GLN A 473 11.36 11.16 -16.03
N ASP A 474 10.15 11.18 -15.48
CA ASP A 474 9.63 10.09 -14.64
C ASP A 474 9.37 8.82 -15.46
N ARG A 475 8.81 8.93 -16.68
CA ARG A 475 8.69 7.80 -17.63
C ARG A 475 10.06 7.20 -17.94
N SER A 476 11.04 8.03 -18.27
CA SER A 476 12.41 7.59 -18.59
C SER A 476 13.08 6.89 -17.40
N ARG A 477 12.89 7.43 -16.19
CA ARG A 477 13.40 6.82 -14.96
C ARG A 477 12.75 5.47 -14.65
N ASN A 478 11.42 5.40 -14.74
CA ASN A 478 10.67 4.18 -14.48
C ASN A 478 11.04 3.10 -15.52
N GLN A 479 11.22 3.49 -16.79
CA GLN A 479 11.72 2.60 -17.85
C GLN A 479 13.13 2.06 -17.52
N GLN A 480 14.03 2.90 -17.02
CA GLN A 480 15.36 2.46 -16.61
C GLN A 480 15.32 1.47 -15.42
N GLN A 481 14.44 1.71 -14.45
CA GLN A 481 14.25 0.80 -13.31
C GLN A 481 13.69 -0.55 -13.75
N PHE A 482 12.71 -0.55 -14.66
CA PHE A 482 12.15 -1.77 -15.24
C PHE A 482 13.21 -2.56 -16.01
N ASN A 483 13.95 -1.89 -16.91
CA ASN A 483 15.05 -2.51 -17.66
C ASN A 483 16.11 -3.10 -16.71
N HIS A 484 16.37 -2.44 -15.57
CA HIS A 484 17.26 -2.96 -14.53
C HIS A 484 16.70 -4.23 -13.87
N PHE A 485 15.41 -4.23 -13.51
CA PHE A 485 14.73 -5.37 -12.90
C PHE A 485 14.68 -6.59 -13.84
N GLU A 486 14.28 -6.40 -15.10
CA GLU A 486 14.29 -7.46 -16.11
C GLU A 486 15.68 -8.06 -16.31
N ARG A 487 16.72 -7.22 -16.41
CA ARG A 487 18.10 -7.70 -16.53
C ARG A 487 18.53 -8.50 -15.31
N ALA A 488 18.17 -8.04 -14.11
CA ALA A 488 18.48 -8.75 -12.87
C ALA A 488 17.75 -10.10 -12.79
N HIS A 489 16.50 -10.15 -13.22
CA HIS A 489 15.69 -11.37 -13.28
C HIS A 489 16.22 -12.37 -14.31
N ARG A 490 16.47 -11.94 -15.55
CA ARG A 490 17.11 -12.76 -16.59
C ARG A 490 18.47 -13.30 -16.13
N LYS A 491 19.23 -12.52 -15.36
CA LYS A 491 20.50 -12.96 -14.76
C LYS A 491 20.29 -14.07 -13.72
N ARG A 492 19.25 -14.00 -12.89
CA ARG A 492 18.89 -15.04 -11.90
C ARG A 492 18.43 -16.33 -12.58
N GLU A 493 17.61 -16.23 -13.63
CA GLU A 493 17.16 -17.40 -14.39
C GLU A 493 18.31 -18.11 -15.08
N ASN A 494 19.16 -17.35 -15.78
CA ASN A 494 20.37 -17.91 -16.40
C ASN A 494 21.30 -18.56 -15.37
N ALA A 495 21.40 -18.00 -14.16
CA ALA A 495 22.19 -18.60 -13.07
C ALA A 495 21.56 -19.90 -12.54
N ALA A 496 20.23 -19.94 -12.39
CA ALA A 496 19.50 -21.13 -11.99
C ALA A 496 19.64 -22.26 -13.03
N GLU A 497 19.49 -21.93 -14.31
CA GLU A 497 19.65 -22.85 -15.43
C GLU A 497 21.07 -23.42 -15.50
N ARG A 498 22.10 -22.56 -15.35
CA ARG A 498 23.50 -23.00 -15.27
C ARG A 498 23.73 -23.98 -14.12
N LYS A 499 23.16 -23.69 -12.95
CA LYS A 499 23.26 -24.56 -11.77
C LYS A 499 22.55 -25.91 -12.00
N GLN A 500 21.41 -25.90 -12.69
CA GLN A 500 20.69 -27.12 -13.05
C GLN A 500 21.48 -27.97 -14.06
N LYS A 501 22.02 -27.34 -15.12
CA LYS A 501 22.89 -27.99 -16.11
C LYS A 501 24.16 -28.57 -15.46
N GLN A 502 24.75 -27.84 -14.51
CA GLN A 502 25.90 -28.33 -13.74
C GLN A 502 25.54 -29.58 -12.91
N ARG A 503 24.44 -29.54 -12.15
CA ARG A 503 23.97 -30.71 -11.37
C ARG A 503 23.67 -31.92 -12.25
N ALA A 504 23.10 -31.71 -13.44
CA ALA A 504 22.86 -32.78 -14.40
C ALA A 504 24.18 -33.41 -14.89
N ARG A 505 25.19 -32.60 -15.22
CA ARG A 505 26.53 -33.08 -15.61
C ARG A 505 27.22 -33.84 -14.48
N GLU A 506 27.18 -33.33 -13.26
CA GLU A 506 27.74 -34.00 -12.08
C GLU A 506 27.05 -35.36 -11.81
N LYS A 507 25.74 -35.44 -12.00
CA LYS A 507 24.98 -36.70 -11.87
C LYS A 507 25.40 -37.73 -12.92
N VAL A 508 25.58 -37.32 -14.17
CA VAL A 508 26.07 -38.19 -15.26
C VAL A 508 27.51 -38.65 -14.99
N ALA A 509 28.39 -37.74 -14.55
CA ALA A 509 29.78 -38.07 -14.22
C ALA A 509 29.86 -39.10 -13.09
N LYS A 510 29.11 -38.90 -12.00
CA LYS A 510 29.03 -39.87 -10.90
C LYS A 510 28.47 -41.23 -11.33
N ALA A 511 27.46 -41.24 -12.21
CA ALA A 511 26.92 -42.49 -12.74
C ALA A 511 27.95 -43.25 -13.61
N ALA A 512 28.74 -42.53 -14.41
CA ALA A 512 29.80 -43.12 -15.22
C ALA A 512 30.96 -43.66 -14.36
N GLU A 513 31.31 -42.96 -13.28
CA GLU A 513 32.33 -43.40 -12.32
C GLU A 513 31.87 -44.65 -11.56
N ALA A 514 30.61 -44.68 -11.11
CA ALA A 514 30.01 -45.86 -10.49
C ALA A 514 29.94 -47.07 -11.44
N ALA A 515 29.74 -46.85 -12.74
CA ALA A 515 29.75 -47.93 -13.74
C ALA A 515 31.16 -48.53 -13.97
N LYS A 516 32.22 -47.73 -13.81
CA LYS A 516 33.62 -48.21 -13.88
C LYS A 516 34.05 -48.97 -12.63
N ALA A 517 33.37 -48.79 -11.51
CA ALA A 517 33.71 -49.39 -10.22
C ALA A 517 33.11 -50.79 -9.99
N LYS A 518 32.56 -51.47 -11.02
CA LYS A 518 32.14 -52.88 -10.86
C LYS A 518 33.38 -53.79 -10.84
N PRO A 519 33.69 -54.45 -9.70
CA PRO A 519 34.79 -55.40 -9.67
C PRO A 519 34.40 -56.66 -10.44
N THR A 520 35.29 -57.09 -11.32
CA THR A 520 35.29 -58.41 -11.93
C THR A 520 35.42 -59.43 -10.81
N VAL A 521 34.30 -60.07 -10.45
CA VAL A 521 34.30 -61.21 -9.54
C VAL A 521 34.77 -62.41 -10.35
N ASP A 522 36.03 -62.77 -10.20
CA ASP A 522 36.45 -64.15 -10.29
C ASP A 522 37.74 -64.40 -9.50
N SER A 523 37.72 -65.51 -8.76
CA SER A 523 38.83 -66.14 -8.02
C SER A 523 39.27 -65.46 -6.71
N VAL A 524 39.59 -66.14 -5.60
CA VAL A 524 39.59 -67.55 -5.16
C VAL A 524 39.86 -67.48 -3.63
N LEU A 525 39.41 -68.50 -2.90
CA LEU A 525 39.72 -68.83 -1.50
C LEU A 525 41.09 -68.34 -0.95
N ARG A 526 41.09 -67.77 0.26
CA ARG A 526 41.90 -68.25 1.41
C ARG A 526 41.63 -67.45 2.70
N HIS A 527 41.67 -68.19 3.81
CA HIS A 527 41.60 -67.77 5.20
C HIS A 527 42.63 -66.69 5.59
N GLY A 528 42.23 -65.78 6.47
CA GLY A 528 43.14 -64.91 7.22
C GLY A 528 42.42 -63.72 7.84
N THR A 529 42.26 -63.74 9.16
CA THR A 529 41.68 -62.69 10.01
C THR A 529 42.37 -61.33 9.80
N PRO A 530 41.63 -60.21 9.63
CA PRO A 530 42.24 -58.89 9.60
C PRO A 530 41.99 -58.04 10.88
N PRO A 531 42.90 -57.10 11.19
CA PRO A 531 42.88 -56.20 12.35
C PRO A 531 41.89 -55.03 12.22
N PRO A 532 41.62 -54.24 13.29
CA PRO A 532 40.61 -53.18 13.28
C PRO A 532 40.98 -52.03 12.33
N PRO A 533 39.97 -51.33 11.76
CA PRO A 533 40.19 -50.35 10.71
C PRO A 533 40.72 -49.02 11.26
N THR A 534 41.87 -48.62 10.73
CA THR A 534 42.39 -47.25 10.85
C THR A 534 41.60 -46.33 9.95
N ILE A 535 40.92 -45.34 10.54
CA ILE A 535 40.19 -44.28 9.84
C ILE A 535 41.22 -43.39 9.12
N SER A 536 41.31 -43.52 7.80
CA SER A 536 42.04 -42.60 6.93
C SER A 536 41.18 -41.36 6.69
N ILE A 537 41.65 -40.22 7.22
CA ILE A 537 41.07 -38.90 6.97
C ILE A 537 41.48 -38.50 5.56
N ALA A 538 40.54 -38.57 4.61
CA ALA A 538 40.75 -38.09 3.25
C ALA A 538 40.97 -36.56 3.26
N GLU A 539 42.14 -36.13 2.79
CA GLU A 539 42.49 -34.73 2.60
C GLU A 539 41.56 -34.08 1.56
N GLY A 540 40.77 -33.11 2.01
CA GLY A 540 39.88 -32.35 1.14
C GLY A 540 40.65 -31.48 0.15
N HIS A 541 40.48 -31.76 -1.15
CA HIS A 541 40.96 -30.92 -2.24
C HIS A 541 40.38 -29.50 -2.14
N LYS A 542 41.20 -28.53 -1.72
CA LYS A 542 40.90 -27.09 -1.82
C LYS A 542 40.96 -26.66 -3.27
N CYS A 543 39.80 -26.44 -3.87
CA CYS A 543 39.67 -25.83 -5.19
C CYS A 543 40.21 -24.38 -5.12
N LYS A 544 41.37 -24.12 -5.74
CA LYS A 544 41.89 -22.75 -5.94
C LYS A 544 40.91 -22.01 -6.85
N ARG A 545 40.19 -21.02 -6.32
CA ARG A 545 39.43 -20.06 -7.12
C ARG A 545 40.37 -18.94 -7.56
N GLU A 546 40.25 -18.57 -8.83
CA GLU A 546 40.83 -17.37 -9.43
C GLU A 546 40.35 -16.10 -8.68
N ASP A 547 41.14 -15.05 -8.82
CA ASP A 547 41.30 -13.91 -7.91
C ASP A 547 40.01 -13.39 -7.23
N PRO A 548 40.02 -13.23 -5.89
CA PRO A 548 38.88 -12.71 -5.16
C PRO A 548 38.64 -11.26 -5.57
N THR A 549 37.52 -11.01 -6.25
CA THR A 549 36.97 -9.67 -6.39
C THR A 549 36.70 -9.14 -4.98
N ASP A 550 37.25 -7.96 -4.64
CA ASP A 550 37.12 -7.34 -3.33
C ASP A 550 35.64 -7.27 -2.92
N ALA A 551 35.25 -8.15 -1.99
CA ALA A 551 33.89 -8.18 -1.49
C ALA A 551 33.65 -6.90 -0.69
N VAL A 552 32.82 -5.99 -1.22
CA VAL A 552 32.37 -4.80 -0.52
C VAL A 552 31.61 -5.24 0.73
N ARG A 553 32.24 -5.11 1.90
CA ARG A 553 31.63 -5.46 3.19
C ARG A 553 30.80 -4.29 3.68
N VAL A 554 29.48 -4.48 3.75
CA VAL A 554 28.56 -3.51 4.36
C VAL A 554 28.45 -3.83 5.86
N ASN A 555 28.69 -2.83 6.72
CA ASN A 555 28.42 -2.95 8.14
C ASN A 555 26.91 -2.77 8.40
N TRP A 556 26.15 -3.85 8.32
CA TRP A 556 24.70 -3.84 8.56
C TRP A 556 24.31 -3.47 10.00
N GLN A 557 25.25 -3.56 10.94
CA GLN A 557 25.08 -3.18 12.35
C GLN A 557 25.50 -1.72 12.56
N SER A 558 25.55 -0.91 11.50
CA SER A 558 25.76 0.54 11.60
C SER A 558 24.56 1.21 12.32
N PRO A 559 24.79 2.20 13.20
CA PRO A 559 23.71 2.96 13.85
C PRO A 559 22.77 3.64 12.85
N LEU A 560 23.21 3.85 11.61
CA LEU A 560 22.39 4.43 10.54
C LEU A 560 21.41 3.43 9.90
N LEU A 561 21.71 2.13 9.92
CA LEU A 561 20.89 1.08 9.30
C LEU A 561 20.09 0.29 10.34
N TRP A 562 20.61 0.20 11.56
CA TRP A 562 20.04 -0.61 12.63
C TRP A 562 18.61 -0.21 13.03
N PRO A 563 18.25 1.08 13.18
CA PRO A 563 16.88 1.48 13.50
C PRO A 563 15.85 0.97 12.48
N THR A 564 16.19 0.97 11.19
CA THR A 564 15.34 0.44 10.13
C THR A 564 15.18 -1.08 10.25
N ILE A 565 16.25 -1.81 10.58
CA ILE A 565 16.22 -3.26 10.84
C ILE A 565 15.30 -3.58 12.03
N ILE A 566 15.40 -2.82 13.11
CA ILE A 566 14.53 -2.97 14.29
C ILE A 566 13.07 -2.67 13.93
N ALA A 567 12.79 -1.56 13.25
CA ALA A 567 11.44 -1.18 12.87
C ALA A 567 10.77 -2.23 11.96
N VAL A 568 11.50 -2.76 10.98
CA VAL A 568 10.99 -3.83 10.12
C VAL A 568 10.75 -5.11 10.93
N ALA A 569 11.67 -5.49 11.82
CA ALA A 569 11.50 -6.68 12.66
C ALA A 569 10.32 -6.55 13.63
N ALA A 570 10.05 -5.35 14.15
CA ALA A 570 8.88 -5.08 14.97
C ALA A 570 7.58 -5.26 14.17
N ARG A 571 7.53 -4.81 12.90
CA ARG A 571 6.39 -5.02 11.99
C ARG A 571 6.15 -6.49 11.65
N VAL A 572 7.22 -7.27 11.50
CA VAL A 572 7.13 -8.74 11.30
C VAL A 572 6.57 -9.44 12.54
N GLY A 573 6.69 -8.83 13.72
CA GLY A 573 6.11 -9.31 14.97
C GLY A 573 6.92 -10.42 15.63
N TYR A 574 6.25 -11.15 16.54
CA TYR A 574 6.88 -12.06 17.50
C TYR A 574 7.67 -13.23 16.88
N GLY A 575 7.47 -13.54 15.60
CA GLY A 575 8.20 -14.60 14.92
C GLY A 575 9.64 -14.23 14.54
N MET A 576 9.95 -12.93 14.42
CA MET A 576 11.22 -12.41 13.89
C MET A 576 11.79 -13.28 12.75
N SER A 577 10.96 -13.59 11.74
CA SER A 577 11.38 -14.46 10.63
C SER A 577 12.47 -13.75 9.83
N PRO A 578 13.69 -14.30 9.70
CA PRO A 578 14.76 -13.64 8.98
C PRO A 578 14.42 -13.36 7.51
N VAL A 579 13.56 -14.20 6.91
CA VAL A 579 13.07 -14.05 5.53
C VAL A 579 12.11 -12.88 5.41
N GLU A 580 11.17 -12.75 6.34
CA GLU A 580 10.20 -11.64 6.34
C GLU A 580 10.90 -10.31 6.69
N ILE A 581 11.89 -10.34 7.59
CA ILE A 581 12.72 -9.17 7.91
C ILE A 581 13.57 -8.76 6.70
N GLU A 582 14.23 -9.70 6.01
CA GLU A 582 14.95 -9.41 4.77
C GLU A 582 14.04 -8.77 3.73
N TRP A 583 12.87 -9.38 3.53
CA TRP A 583 11.88 -8.90 2.57
C TRP A 583 11.41 -7.48 2.92
N GLY A 584 11.00 -7.25 4.16
CA GLY A 584 10.59 -5.92 4.62
C GLY A 584 11.71 -4.87 4.51
N LEU A 585 12.97 -5.23 4.76
CA LEU A 585 14.10 -4.31 4.59
C LEU A 585 14.33 -3.93 3.13
N LYS A 586 14.18 -4.89 2.22
CA LYS A 586 14.27 -4.65 0.78
C LYS A 586 13.10 -3.84 0.23
N GLN A 587 11.94 -3.90 0.87
CA GLN A 587 10.83 -3.00 0.56
C GLN A 587 11.10 -1.57 1.04
N VAL A 588 11.71 -1.41 2.22
CA VAL A 588 11.99 -0.08 2.78
C VAL A 588 13.12 0.66 2.03
N ASP A 589 14.25 0.00 1.75
CA ASP A 589 15.32 0.58 0.92
C ASP A 589 16.02 -0.52 0.11
N PRO A 590 15.55 -0.79 -1.13
CA PRO A 590 16.08 -1.88 -1.94
C PRO A 590 17.55 -1.68 -2.33
N ILE A 591 18.05 -0.44 -2.35
CA ILE A 591 19.44 -0.14 -2.72
C ILE A 591 20.34 -0.44 -1.52
N ARG A 592 20.08 0.18 -0.36
CA ARG A 592 20.90 -0.01 0.84
C ARG A 592 20.88 -1.45 1.32
N PHE A 593 19.72 -2.12 1.30
CA PHE A 593 19.56 -3.49 1.78
C PHE A 593 19.65 -4.55 0.67
N SER A 594 20.06 -4.18 -0.55
CA SER A 594 20.23 -5.14 -1.66
C SER A 594 21.09 -6.36 -1.30
N GLY A 595 22.15 -6.13 -0.52
CA GLY A 595 23.11 -7.14 -0.09
C GLY A 595 22.79 -7.86 1.22
N ILE A 596 21.76 -7.44 1.96
CA ILE A 596 21.37 -8.15 3.19
C ILE A 596 20.62 -9.43 2.81
N CYS A 597 20.84 -10.51 3.57
CA CYS A 597 20.15 -11.77 3.37
C CYS A 597 19.64 -12.34 4.68
N ALA A 598 18.58 -13.15 4.60
CA ALA A 598 17.94 -13.81 5.73
C ALA A 598 18.93 -14.64 6.55
N GLN A 599 19.96 -15.22 5.91
CA GLN A 599 21.00 -15.94 6.61
C GLN A 599 21.78 -15.03 7.58
N VAL A 600 22.18 -13.83 7.12
CA VAL A 600 22.89 -12.85 7.93
C VAL A 600 22.01 -12.39 9.10
N ILE A 601 20.74 -12.06 8.84
CA ILE A 601 19.77 -11.65 9.88
C ILE A 601 19.54 -12.79 10.89
N GLY A 602 19.40 -14.03 10.41
CA GLY A 602 19.20 -15.21 11.24
C GLY A 602 20.37 -15.46 12.20
N THR A 603 21.60 -15.08 11.82
CA THR A 603 22.75 -15.18 12.73
C THR A 603 22.68 -14.21 13.92
N TRP A 604 21.87 -13.15 13.81
CA TRP A 604 21.72 -12.11 14.83
C TRP A 604 20.59 -12.38 15.82
N ILE A 605 19.70 -13.33 15.51
CA ILE A 605 18.54 -13.65 16.33
C ILE A 605 18.88 -14.82 17.25
N ASP A 606 18.64 -14.64 18.53
CA ASP A 606 18.63 -15.68 19.55
C ASP A 606 17.24 -16.31 19.60
N ARG A 607 17.18 -17.63 19.47
CA ARG A 607 15.94 -18.43 19.52
C ARG A 607 15.95 -19.42 20.69
N SER A 608 16.89 -19.29 21.62
CA SER A 608 16.99 -20.17 22.79
C SER A 608 15.90 -19.94 23.84
N GLY A 609 15.28 -18.75 23.84
CA GLY A 609 14.18 -18.40 24.74
C GLY A 609 12.79 -18.65 24.16
N ALA A 610 11.76 -18.45 25.00
CA ALA A 610 10.35 -18.56 24.60
C ALA A 610 9.91 -17.54 23.54
N LYS A 611 10.65 -16.43 23.40
CA LYS A 611 10.47 -15.43 22.36
C LYS A 611 11.82 -15.17 21.68
N PRO A 612 11.88 -15.05 20.35
CA PRO A 612 13.11 -14.68 19.68
C PRO A 612 13.50 -13.24 20.07
N THR A 613 14.78 -13.04 20.31
CA THR A 613 15.35 -11.72 20.64
C THR A 613 16.61 -11.48 19.82
N TRP A 614 17.04 -10.24 19.68
CA TRP A 614 18.38 -9.97 19.14
C TRP A 614 19.44 -10.47 20.11
N LYS A 615 20.50 -11.11 19.60
CA LYS A 615 21.64 -11.51 20.44
C LYS A 615 22.26 -10.27 21.10
N SER A 616 22.57 -10.37 22.38
CA SER A 616 23.14 -9.27 23.18
C SER A 616 24.40 -8.67 22.54
N ASN A 617 25.25 -9.49 21.94
CA ASN A 617 26.46 -9.03 21.26
C ASN A 617 26.19 -8.24 19.97
N VAL A 618 25.05 -8.47 19.30
CA VAL A 618 24.63 -7.72 18.13
C VAL A 618 24.09 -6.36 18.54
N VAL A 619 23.23 -6.32 19.55
CA VAL A 619 22.69 -5.06 20.12
C VAL A 619 23.84 -4.16 20.60
N ALA A 620 24.75 -4.71 21.41
CA ALA A 620 25.90 -3.97 21.91
C ALA A 620 26.85 -3.47 20.80
N ARG A 621 26.88 -4.13 19.64
CA ARG A 621 27.69 -3.67 18.50
C ARG A 621 26.98 -2.58 17.72
N ALA A 622 25.66 -2.69 17.57
CA ALA A 622 24.86 -1.64 16.93
C ALA A 622 24.88 -0.33 17.75
N GLU A 623 24.80 -0.41 19.08
CA GLU A 623 24.88 0.74 19.97
C GLU A 623 26.25 1.42 19.95
N ARG A 624 27.34 0.64 19.89
CA ARG A 624 28.71 1.18 19.81
C ARG A 624 29.05 1.78 18.45
N GLY A 625 28.30 1.44 17.41
CA GLY A 625 28.59 1.82 16.03
C GLY A 625 29.96 1.36 15.52
N SER A 626 30.46 2.02 14.47
CA SER A 626 31.77 1.71 13.85
C SER A 626 32.98 2.17 14.69
N ILE A 627 32.83 2.36 16.01
CA ILE A 627 33.96 2.69 16.88
C ILE A 627 34.82 1.42 17.00
N PRO A 628 36.08 1.42 16.53
CA PRO A 628 36.95 0.25 16.63
C PRO A 628 37.05 -0.18 18.09
N SER A 629 36.97 -1.50 18.36
CA SER A 629 37.17 -2.01 19.72
C SER A 629 38.48 -1.44 20.27
N THR A 630 38.44 -1.00 21.51
CA THR A 630 39.40 -0.22 22.32
C THR A 630 40.91 -0.49 22.15
N HIS A 631 41.31 -1.55 21.46
CA HIS A 631 42.69 -1.82 21.07
C HIS A 631 43.31 -0.77 20.13
N LEU A 632 42.52 -0.09 19.28
CA LEU A 632 43.04 0.96 18.39
C LEU A 632 43.10 2.35 19.05
N LEU A 633 42.24 2.60 20.03
CA LEU A 633 42.27 3.84 20.81
C LEU A 633 43.47 3.90 21.77
N HIS A 634 43.95 2.76 22.28
CA HIS A 634 45.17 2.72 23.10
C HIS A 634 46.45 3.06 22.30
N LEU A 635 46.48 2.73 21.00
CA LEU A 635 47.57 3.08 20.09
C LEU A 635 47.54 4.56 19.66
N LEU A 636 46.36 5.15 19.52
CA LEU A 636 46.21 6.57 19.18
C LEU A 636 46.37 7.49 20.40
N ALA A 637 45.89 7.09 21.58
CA ALA A 637 46.06 7.84 22.84
C ALA A 637 47.51 7.87 23.33
N SER A 638 48.33 6.87 22.96
CA SER A 638 49.78 6.88 23.28
C SER A 638 50.59 7.86 22.41
N SER A 639 50.01 8.37 21.31
CA SER A 639 50.66 9.28 20.37
C SER A 639 50.26 10.75 20.54
N LEU A 640 49.18 11.01 21.26
CA LEU A 640 48.62 12.34 21.49
C LEU A 640 48.38 12.49 22.99
N ASN A 641 49.31 13.14 23.70
CA ASN A 641 49.23 13.46 25.12
C ASN A 641 47.97 14.31 25.44
N ILE A 642 46.82 13.67 25.60
CA ILE A 642 45.58 14.33 26.02
C ILE A 642 45.14 13.69 27.35
N PRO A 643 44.98 14.48 28.42
CA PRO A 643 44.56 13.96 29.72
C PRO A 643 43.08 13.54 29.67
N THR A 644 42.80 12.33 30.15
CA THR A 644 41.45 11.76 30.21
C THR A 644 40.66 12.32 31.40
N TRP A 645 39.41 12.72 31.13
CA TRP A 645 38.34 12.93 32.11
C TRP A 645 37.49 11.67 32.22
#